data_AF-A0A0E1NVF9-F1
#
_entry.id   AF-A0A0E1NVF9-F1
#
_cell.length_a   1.000
_cell.length_b   1.000
_cell.length_c   1.000
_cell.angle_alpha   90.00
_cell.angle_beta   90.00
_cell.angle_gamma   90.00
#
_symmetry.space_group_name_H-M   'P 1'
#
loop_
_entity.id
_entity.type
_entity.pdbx_description
1 polymer ?
#
loop_
_entity_poly.entity_id
_entity_poly.type
_entity_poly.pdbx_seq_one_letter_code
_entity_poly.pdbx_strand_id
1 'polypeptide(L)'
;MQGRDYIPCDIAEYHLLDVAELPPKDKNRALCDMRSFLREGRYGELDKQLESALTASFLSRDAEQRYYRGWMDMENTPDLRSVISMGPEGLAQIKAWQHDCPESNHAWLAETLYWHHCAWRYRSYGWAKKTTAAMWVCAAACNEMMVLAALQALTLEPRQWMAAALIIPAITAFGVPAWLAVIIANEKADSLPVLGELRDYQQCYPEEMAALMSYSGLNAYAQILAPDALPPGLLRNQTEKALIGPHYWLFASLHIHPTQFYIFTDYIPFQMPRWRGLPQDMLDLIVSPACEHLSLQEKDHLRHLIWWDDFCDDLGHKVADLVEREWQFTEVKREAEQALNANDRAQALRWLAASYYVMEDEPSAWHYLQQAVAQEPSLGGYLHHAALRLAGKFAPESRWLHNQICHNAQLMHSPQAMVLQGYCLLTGLFGFTQNEALGREWLDYALQHDPKDAWDQTGFILNELNYPDDATRLFTLGAEYGARGTASSLGSFYLYAPSETRDILRAISYYRQVVEQNSTLLSQKVIAKYPLIDNTDPFSYEDELKRAYYSLARCYQLLSYEETDTVKTAELEGKLVASLKASVDWGNDVALPELLALLSELHTLSVTHQYLDFLLEHGNKGSILAMTSLAKIYFNRKDKHIYNYKLSARWMYFALALAPDDEKVNEVFFSRHARNRWVTHRYVWSTSRIAVHEIPGQEHPIC
;
A
#
# COMPACT_ATOMS: atom_id res chain seq x y z
N MET A 1 1.80 -36.73 -14.04
CA MET A 1 3.23 -37.06 -14.20
C MET A 1 3.41 -38.08 -15.32
N GLN A 2 3.85 -37.62 -16.50
CA GLN A 2 4.74 -38.29 -17.47
C GLN A 2 4.78 -37.39 -18.72
N GLY A 3 6.00 -37.02 -19.14
CA GLY A 3 6.26 -36.39 -20.45
C GLY A 3 5.89 -34.91 -20.60
N ARG A 4 6.47 -34.01 -19.78
CA ARG A 4 6.74 -32.66 -20.28
C ARG A 4 8.19 -32.68 -20.74
N ASP A 5 8.39 -32.63 -22.05
CA ASP A 5 9.71 -32.46 -22.62
C ASP A 5 10.30 -31.16 -22.04
N TYR A 6 11.27 -31.33 -21.15
CA TYR A 6 12.15 -30.26 -20.72
C TYR A 6 12.86 -29.79 -21.99
N ILE A 7 12.42 -28.68 -22.57
CA ILE A 7 13.25 -27.89 -23.47
C ILE A 7 14.12 -27.06 -22.53
N PRO A 8 15.40 -27.39 -22.36
CA PRO A 8 16.30 -26.46 -21.68
C PRO A 8 16.32 -25.21 -22.57
N CYS A 9 15.84 -24.07 -22.05
CA CYS A 9 16.45 -22.82 -22.50
C CYS A 9 17.92 -22.96 -22.12
N ASP A 10 18.78 -23.07 -23.12
CA ASP A 10 20.22 -23.31 -22.96
C ASP A 10 20.77 -22.38 -21.87
N ILE A 11 21.06 -22.95 -20.70
CA ILE A 11 21.61 -22.26 -19.53
C ILE A 11 23.03 -21.71 -19.85
N ALA A 12 23.59 -22.10 -21.01
CA ALA A 12 25.00 -22.01 -21.31
C ALA A 12 25.52 -20.62 -21.75
N GLU A 13 24.71 -19.68 -22.25
CA GLU A 13 25.29 -18.41 -22.77
C GLU A 13 24.41 -17.17 -22.53
N TYR A 14 24.06 -16.89 -21.28
CA TYR A 14 23.70 -15.51 -20.95
C TYR A 14 24.97 -14.65 -20.95
N HIS A 15 25.10 -13.74 -21.92
CA HIS A 15 26.12 -12.68 -21.83
C HIS A 15 25.83 -11.82 -20.60
N LEU A 16 26.88 -11.47 -19.85
CA LEU A 16 26.75 -10.53 -18.73
C LEU A 16 26.30 -9.19 -19.29
N LEU A 17 25.18 -8.68 -18.78
CA LEU A 17 24.73 -7.34 -19.10
C LEU A 17 25.58 -6.32 -18.36
N ASP A 18 25.90 -5.24 -19.07
CA ASP A 18 26.50 -4.08 -18.46
C ASP A 18 25.51 -3.41 -17.50
N VAL A 19 26.02 -3.00 -16.35
CA VAL A 19 25.27 -2.21 -15.39
C VAL A 19 25.02 -0.82 -16.01
N ALA A 20 23.77 -0.36 -15.98
CA ALA A 20 23.46 0.94 -16.56
C ALA A 20 24.06 2.08 -15.75
N GLU A 21 24.47 3.14 -16.45
CA GLU A 21 24.80 4.44 -15.86
C GLU A 21 23.55 5.05 -15.22
N LEU A 22 23.74 5.80 -14.13
CA LEU A 22 22.68 6.55 -13.46
C LEU A 22 22.47 7.95 -14.09
N PRO A 23 21.22 8.44 -14.18
CA PRO A 23 19.98 7.68 -14.01
C PRO A 23 19.78 6.67 -15.15
N PRO A 24 19.16 5.50 -14.90
CA PRO A 24 18.95 4.49 -15.93
C PRO A 24 18.27 5.12 -17.16
N LYS A 25 18.76 4.76 -18.34
CA LYS A 25 18.29 5.28 -19.62
C LYS A 25 16.89 4.77 -19.95
N ASP A 26 15.87 5.32 -19.29
CA ASP A 26 14.53 5.39 -19.88
C ASP A 26 14.18 6.84 -20.23
N LYS A 27 15.09 7.49 -20.97
CA LYS A 27 14.89 8.82 -21.58
C LYS A 27 13.68 8.88 -22.53
N ASN A 28 13.03 7.73 -22.81
CA ASN A 28 11.90 7.64 -23.71
C ASN A 28 10.54 7.86 -23.01
N ARG A 29 10.47 7.84 -21.67
CA ARG A 29 9.20 8.00 -20.94
C ARG A 29 8.93 9.42 -20.43
N ALA A 30 9.96 10.16 -20.01
CA ALA A 30 9.78 11.53 -19.56
C ALA A 30 9.56 12.48 -20.74
N LEU A 31 8.59 13.40 -20.62
CA LEU A 31 8.37 14.47 -21.60
C LEU A 31 9.47 15.54 -21.48
N CYS A 32 9.75 15.95 -20.25
CA CYS A 32 10.79 16.91 -19.84
C CYS A 32 10.94 16.91 -18.31
N ASP A 33 11.96 17.59 -17.77
CA ASP A 33 12.16 17.77 -16.32
C ASP A 33 11.19 18.82 -15.75
N MET A 34 9.91 18.45 -15.64
CA MET A 34 8.86 19.38 -15.23
C MET A 34 9.13 20.00 -13.86
N ARG A 35 9.72 19.23 -12.94
CA ARG A 35 10.00 19.64 -11.57
C ARG A 35 10.99 20.81 -11.53
N SER A 36 12.11 20.70 -12.25
CA SER A 36 13.10 21.78 -12.28
C SER A 36 12.54 23.04 -12.93
N PHE A 37 11.83 22.91 -14.05
CA PHE A 37 11.21 24.07 -14.72
C PHE A 37 10.21 24.81 -13.83
N LEU A 38 9.33 24.07 -13.14
CA LEU A 38 8.34 24.65 -12.23
C LEU A 38 9.01 25.35 -11.04
N ARG A 39 10.03 24.73 -10.45
CA ARG A 39 10.80 25.30 -9.33
C ARG A 39 11.57 26.57 -9.71
N GLU A 40 12.10 26.62 -10.93
CA GLU A 40 12.88 27.75 -11.45
C GLU A 40 12.02 28.87 -12.04
N GLY A 41 10.69 28.70 -12.12
CA GLY A 41 9.79 29.67 -12.75
C GLY A 41 9.96 29.78 -14.27
N ARG A 42 10.54 28.75 -14.91
CA ARG A 42 10.84 28.73 -16.36
C ARG A 42 9.65 28.19 -17.16
N TYR A 43 8.48 28.78 -16.91
CA TYR A 43 7.18 28.30 -17.40
C TYR A 43 7.06 28.28 -18.93
N GLY A 44 7.48 29.35 -19.62
CA GLY A 44 7.40 29.41 -21.09
C GLY A 44 8.29 28.38 -21.80
N GLU A 45 9.41 27.99 -21.19
CA GLU A 45 10.28 26.92 -21.73
C GLU A 45 9.65 25.54 -21.54
N LEU A 46 9.00 25.32 -20.39
CA LEU A 46 8.23 24.12 -20.11
C LEU A 46 7.08 23.95 -21.12
N ASP A 47 6.28 25.01 -21.31
CA ASP A 47 5.17 25.02 -22.27
C ASP A 47 5.62 24.65 -23.67
N LYS A 48 6.75 25.20 -24.12
CA LYS A 48 7.29 24.90 -25.45
C LYS A 48 7.65 23.41 -25.62
N GLN A 49 8.19 22.77 -24.58
CA GLN A 49 8.52 21.34 -24.62
C GLN A 49 7.27 20.47 -24.63
N LEU A 50 6.29 20.81 -23.79
CA LEU A 50 5.03 20.08 -23.71
C LEU A 50 4.20 20.24 -24.99
N GLU A 51 4.19 21.43 -25.59
CA GLU A 51 3.53 21.70 -26.87
C GLU A 51 4.18 20.92 -28.03
N SER A 52 5.51 20.81 -28.03
CA SER A 52 6.22 19.97 -29.00
C SER A 52 5.84 18.50 -28.83
N ALA A 53 5.66 18.02 -27.60
CA ALA A 53 5.28 16.65 -27.33
C ALA A 53 3.80 16.38 -27.70
N LEU A 54 2.89 17.32 -27.39
CA LEU A 54 1.49 17.27 -27.81
C LEU A 54 1.41 17.20 -29.34
N THR A 55 2.11 18.08 -30.05
CA THR A 55 2.13 18.08 -31.52
C THR A 55 2.70 16.77 -32.08
N ALA A 56 3.77 16.24 -31.48
CA ALA A 56 4.34 14.97 -31.90
C ALA A 56 3.40 13.77 -31.69
N SER A 57 2.54 13.81 -30.65
CA SER A 57 1.62 12.72 -30.32
C SER A 57 0.68 12.34 -31.47
N PHE A 58 0.36 13.28 -32.37
CA PHE A 58 -0.47 13.05 -33.55
C PHE A 58 0.25 12.37 -34.72
N LEU A 59 1.58 12.24 -34.66
CA LEU A 59 2.39 11.84 -35.81
C LEU A 59 2.71 10.34 -35.84
N SER A 60 2.73 9.68 -34.68
CA SER A 60 3.10 8.26 -34.59
C SER A 60 2.62 7.64 -33.27
N ARG A 61 2.49 6.31 -33.26
CA ARG A 61 2.08 5.56 -32.07
C ARG A 61 3.06 5.69 -30.91
N ASP A 62 4.37 5.73 -31.19
CA ASP A 62 5.40 5.89 -30.16
C ASP A 62 5.33 7.26 -29.49
N ALA A 63 5.06 8.31 -30.28
CA ALA A 63 4.90 9.66 -29.74
C ALA A 63 3.60 9.80 -28.92
N GLU A 64 2.51 9.16 -29.37
CA GLU A 64 1.27 9.06 -28.58
C GLU A 64 1.52 8.35 -27.25
N GLN A 65 2.20 7.20 -27.27
CA GLN A 65 2.56 6.45 -26.07
C GLN A 65 3.34 7.30 -25.08
N ARG A 66 4.35 8.01 -25.58
CA ARG A 66 5.21 8.85 -24.75
C ARG A 66 4.41 10.00 -24.12
N TYR A 67 3.57 10.67 -24.89
CA TYR A 67 2.71 11.73 -24.39
C TYR A 67 1.70 11.20 -23.36
N TYR A 68 1.09 10.05 -23.64
CA TYR A 68 0.19 9.36 -22.74
C TYR A 68 0.85 9.03 -21.39
N ARG A 69 1.95 8.27 -21.43
CA ARG A 69 2.66 7.84 -20.22
C ARG A 69 3.19 9.02 -19.42
N GLY A 70 3.70 10.05 -20.08
CA GLY A 70 4.24 11.24 -19.41
C GLY A 70 3.21 12.09 -18.65
N TRP A 71 1.91 11.85 -18.83
CA TRP A 71 0.84 12.51 -18.08
C TRP A 71 0.05 11.53 -17.18
N MET A 72 -0.22 10.30 -17.65
CA MET A 72 -1.11 9.35 -16.98
C MET A 72 -0.41 8.38 -16.03
N ASP A 73 0.85 8.02 -16.31
CA ASP A 73 1.56 7.02 -15.53
C ASP A 73 2.11 7.67 -14.26
N MET A 74 1.26 7.89 -13.26
CA MET A 74 1.63 8.53 -12.00
C MET A 74 2.70 7.71 -11.25
N GLU A 75 2.77 6.40 -11.43
CA GLU A 75 3.85 5.60 -10.83
C GLU A 75 5.21 5.91 -11.46
N ASN A 76 5.24 6.17 -12.77
CA ASN A 76 6.48 6.36 -13.54
C ASN A 76 6.69 7.78 -14.10
N THR A 77 5.90 8.78 -13.69
CA THR A 77 6.09 10.22 -13.98
C THR A 77 6.60 10.96 -12.73
N PRO A 78 7.85 10.71 -12.29
CA PRO A 78 8.35 11.17 -10.99
C PRO A 78 8.32 12.69 -10.83
N ASP A 79 8.51 13.44 -11.91
CA ASP A 79 8.68 14.90 -11.85
C ASP A 79 7.38 15.61 -11.43
N LEU A 80 6.28 15.40 -12.15
CA LEU A 80 5.00 16.03 -11.81
C LEU A 80 4.37 15.39 -10.57
N ARG A 81 4.53 14.08 -10.38
CA ARG A 81 4.07 13.42 -9.14
C ARG A 81 4.72 14.02 -7.91
N SER A 82 6.01 14.35 -7.95
CA SER A 82 6.69 14.98 -6.81
C SER A 82 6.07 16.33 -6.44
N VAL A 83 5.65 17.11 -7.43
CA VAL A 83 4.96 18.40 -7.23
C VAL A 83 3.54 18.16 -6.68
N ILE A 84 2.76 17.28 -7.29
CA ILE A 84 1.39 16.98 -6.86
C ILE A 84 1.36 16.40 -5.43
N SER A 85 2.33 15.55 -5.09
CA SER A 85 2.42 14.89 -3.77
C SER A 85 2.71 15.87 -2.63
N MET A 86 3.13 17.11 -2.93
CA MET A 86 3.26 18.18 -1.94
C MET A 86 1.92 18.73 -1.46
N GLY A 87 0.78 18.37 -2.07
CA GLY A 87 -0.53 18.87 -1.67
C GLY A 87 -0.73 20.35 -2.03
N PRO A 88 -1.31 21.19 -1.14
CA PRO A 88 -1.62 22.59 -1.45
C PRO A 88 -0.43 23.42 -1.96
N GLU A 89 0.79 23.15 -1.49
CA GLU A 89 2.00 23.79 -1.97
C GLU A 89 2.32 23.44 -3.43
N GLY A 90 2.03 22.20 -3.83
CA GLY A 90 2.13 21.76 -5.22
C GLY A 90 1.11 22.45 -6.13
N LEU A 91 -0.15 22.54 -5.67
CA LEU A 91 -1.18 23.31 -6.37
C LEU A 91 -0.79 24.77 -6.54
N ALA A 92 -0.20 25.39 -5.52
CA ALA A 92 0.26 26.78 -5.60
C ALA A 92 1.32 26.98 -6.69
N GLN A 93 2.23 26.01 -6.91
CA GLN A 93 3.20 26.07 -8.01
C GLN A 93 2.52 25.98 -9.39
N ILE A 94 1.52 25.10 -9.52
CA ILE A 94 0.73 24.99 -10.76
C ILE A 94 -0.05 26.29 -11.01
N LYS A 95 -0.64 26.89 -9.97
CA LYS A 95 -1.34 28.18 -10.06
C LYS A 95 -0.40 29.34 -10.42
N ALA A 96 0.84 29.33 -9.95
CA ALA A 96 1.85 30.31 -10.35
C ALA A 96 2.17 30.19 -11.85
N TRP A 97 2.29 28.96 -12.38
CA TRP A 97 2.43 28.74 -13.81
C TRP A 97 1.23 29.28 -14.60
N GLN A 98 -0.01 29.02 -14.17
CA GLN A 98 -1.21 29.58 -14.80
C GLN A 98 -1.25 31.12 -14.76
N HIS A 99 -0.73 31.73 -13.70
CA HIS A 99 -0.68 33.17 -13.56
C HIS A 99 0.31 33.81 -14.56
N ASP A 100 1.51 33.24 -14.65
CA ASP A 100 2.59 33.77 -15.49
C ASP A 100 2.43 33.38 -16.97
N CYS A 101 1.73 32.29 -17.25
CA CYS A 101 1.39 31.81 -18.60
C CYS A 101 -0.12 31.52 -18.71
N PRO A 102 -1.00 32.55 -18.78
CA PRO A 102 -2.46 32.36 -18.80
C PRO A 102 -3.00 31.52 -19.96
N GLU A 103 -2.29 31.52 -21.08
CA GLU A 103 -2.62 30.76 -22.30
C GLU A 103 -2.10 29.31 -22.26
N SER A 104 -1.42 28.91 -21.19
CA SER A 104 -0.87 27.55 -21.07
C SER A 104 -1.97 26.52 -20.83
N ASN A 105 -2.35 25.80 -21.88
CA ASN A 105 -3.23 24.64 -21.75
C ASN A 105 -2.59 23.52 -20.90
N HIS A 106 -1.25 23.43 -20.89
CA HIS A 106 -0.50 22.42 -20.12
C HIS A 106 -0.54 22.68 -18.61
N ALA A 107 -0.57 23.95 -18.19
CA ALA A 107 -0.75 24.31 -16.78
C ALA A 107 -2.12 23.90 -16.24
N TRP A 108 -3.16 24.00 -17.08
CA TRP A 108 -4.50 23.51 -16.76
C TRP A 108 -4.57 21.98 -16.76
N LEU A 109 -3.87 21.30 -17.69
CA LEU A 109 -3.74 19.85 -17.68
C LEU A 109 -3.01 19.32 -16.42
N ALA A 110 -1.98 20.02 -15.96
CA ALA A 110 -1.31 19.69 -14.70
C ALA A 110 -2.25 19.83 -13.48
N GLU A 111 -3.12 20.84 -13.48
CA GLU A 111 -4.16 20.98 -12.45
C GLU A 111 -5.22 19.86 -12.54
N THR A 112 -5.62 19.45 -13.76
CA THR A 112 -6.47 18.27 -13.95
C THR A 112 -5.86 17.06 -13.25
N LEU A 113 -4.57 16.78 -13.46
CA LEU A 113 -3.89 15.66 -12.80
C LEU A 113 -3.76 15.82 -11.29
N TYR A 114 -3.52 17.05 -10.80
CA TYR A 114 -3.51 17.35 -9.37
C TYR A 114 -4.84 16.95 -8.71
N TRP A 115 -5.96 17.41 -9.28
CA TRP A 115 -7.28 17.10 -8.73
C TRP A 115 -7.64 15.62 -8.89
N HIS A 116 -7.25 14.98 -9.99
CA HIS A 116 -7.40 13.54 -10.17
C HIS A 116 -6.68 12.77 -9.06
N HIS A 117 -5.43 13.13 -8.77
CA HIS A 117 -4.65 12.54 -7.68
C HIS A 117 -5.32 12.73 -6.31
N CYS A 118 -5.77 13.96 -6.00
CA CYS A 118 -6.47 14.24 -4.75
C CYS A 118 -7.76 13.41 -4.61
N ALA A 119 -8.55 13.26 -5.68
CA ALA A 119 -9.76 12.44 -5.66
C ALA A 119 -9.47 10.98 -5.27
N TRP A 120 -8.44 10.38 -5.88
CA TRP A 120 -7.98 9.03 -5.53
C TRP A 120 -7.39 8.94 -4.12
N ARG A 121 -6.73 10.00 -3.64
CA ARG A 121 -6.21 10.07 -2.27
C ARG A 121 -7.33 10.04 -1.22
N TYR A 122 -8.46 10.70 -1.47
CA TYR A 122 -9.64 10.64 -0.59
C TYR A 122 -10.38 9.31 -0.69
N ARG A 123 -10.66 8.83 -1.92
CA ARG A 123 -11.45 7.61 -2.14
C ARG A 123 -10.69 6.35 -1.79
N SER A 124 -9.37 6.38 -1.88
CA SER A 124 -8.47 5.26 -1.63
C SER A 124 -8.45 4.21 -2.77
N TYR A 125 -7.29 3.65 -3.14
CA TYR A 125 -7.23 2.54 -4.12
C TYR A 125 -7.82 1.23 -3.57
N GLY A 126 -8.13 1.18 -2.27
CA GLY A 126 -8.77 0.05 -1.62
C GLY A 126 -10.30 -0.04 -1.80
N TRP A 127 -10.90 -0.89 -0.96
CA TRP A 127 -12.34 -1.13 -0.95
C TRP A 127 -13.12 0.11 -0.51
N ALA A 128 -14.16 0.48 -1.27
CA ALA A 128 -15.07 1.60 -1.01
C ALA A 128 -15.68 1.64 0.41
N LYS A 129 -15.72 0.50 1.10
CA LYS A 129 -16.27 0.33 2.46
C LYS A 129 -15.46 1.06 3.54
N LYS A 130 -14.18 1.36 3.26
CA LYS A 130 -13.29 2.08 4.19
C LYS A 130 -13.41 3.60 4.06
N THR A 131 -14.01 4.08 2.96
CA THR A 131 -14.19 5.49 2.61
C THR A 131 -15.37 6.10 3.34
N THR A 132 -15.10 7.11 4.17
CA THR A 132 -16.16 7.83 4.91
C THR A 132 -16.99 8.68 3.96
N ALA A 133 -18.20 9.07 4.39
CA ALA A 133 -19.04 9.98 3.61
C ALA A 133 -18.33 11.32 3.33
N ALA A 134 -17.67 11.90 4.33
CA ALA A 134 -16.89 13.14 4.15
C ALA A 134 -15.76 13.00 3.12
N MET A 135 -15.09 11.85 3.07
CA MET A 135 -14.07 11.57 2.05
C MET A 135 -14.68 11.43 0.65
N TRP A 136 -15.84 10.78 0.51
CA TRP A 136 -16.56 10.73 -0.76
C TRP A 136 -16.95 12.12 -1.27
N VAL A 137 -17.43 12.99 -0.38
CA VAL A 137 -17.75 14.38 -0.72
C VAL A 137 -16.50 15.14 -1.19
N CYS A 138 -15.36 14.96 -0.50
CA CYS A 138 -14.09 15.56 -0.94
C CYS A 138 -13.60 15.00 -2.29
N ALA A 139 -13.76 13.68 -2.53
CA ALA A 139 -13.40 13.05 -3.79
C ALA A 139 -14.26 13.55 -4.96
N ALA A 140 -15.58 13.68 -4.75
CA ALA A 140 -16.51 14.25 -5.72
C ALA A 140 -16.19 15.72 -6.03
N ALA A 141 -15.87 16.53 -5.01
CA ALA A 141 -15.42 17.91 -5.19
C ALA A 141 -14.12 18.00 -6.00
N CYS A 142 -13.15 17.13 -5.73
CA CYS A 142 -11.93 17.05 -6.56
C CYS A 142 -12.27 16.68 -8.01
N ASN A 143 -13.18 15.74 -8.24
CA ASN A 143 -13.63 15.40 -9.60
C ASN A 143 -14.28 16.59 -10.32
N GLU A 144 -15.10 17.40 -9.64
CA GLU A 144 -15.63 18.64 -10.24
C GLU A 144 -14.51 19.61 -10.65
N MET A 145 -13.55 19.85 -9.77
CA MET A 145 -12.39 20.71 -10.07
C MET A 145 -11.53 20.17 -11.21
N MET A 146 -11.35 18.85 -11.24
CA MET A 146 -10.60 18.14 -12.28
C MET A 146 -11.24 18.33 -13.65
N VAL A 147 -12.56 18.13 -13.76
CA VAL A 147 -13.31 18.33 -15.00
C VAL A 147 -13.25 19.80 -15.44
N LEU A 148 -13.40 20.76 -14.53
CA LEU A 148 -13.31 22.19 -14.86
C LEU A 148 -11.94 22.55 -15.45
N ALA A 149 -10.85 22.09 -14.82
CA ALA A 149 -9.50 22.30 -15.32
C ALA A 149 -9.30 21.65 -16.70
N ALA A 150 -9.85 20.46 -16.93
CA ALA A 150 -9.76 19.77 -18.22
C ALA A 150 -10.52 20.51 -19.32
N LEU A 151 -11.72 21.02 -19.03
CA LEU A 151 -12.49 21.85 -19.96
C LEU A 151 -11.78 23.17 -20.28
N GLN A 152 -11.10 23.77 -19.30
CA GLN A 152 -10.29 24.97 -19.52
C GLN A 152 -9.08 24.68 -20.42
N ALA A 153 -8.38 23.56 -20.20
CA ALA A 153 -7.29 23.13 -21.09
C ALA A 153 -7.77 22.95 -22.54
N LEU A 154 -8.91 22.29 -22.74
CA LEU A 154 -9.54 22.12 -24.06
C LEU A 154 -10.03 23.43 -24.69
N THR A 155 -10.42 24.41 -23.87
CA THR A 155 -10.83 25.73 -24.35
C THR A 155 -9.64 26.52 -24.90
N LEU A 156 -8.48 26.41 -24.26
CA LEU A 156 -7.24 27.06 -24.68
C LEU A 156 -6.59 26.36 -25.88
N GLU A 157 -6.61 25.03 -25.90
CA GLU A 157 -6.06 24.23 -27.00
C GLU A 157 -6.99 23.04 -27.33
N PRO A 158 -7.81 23.16 -28.39
CA PRO A 158 -8.73 22.10 -28.79
C PRO A 158 -8.06 20.78 -29.18
N ARG A 159 -6.75 20.79 -29.49
CA ARG A 159 -5.96 19.57 -29.76
C ARG A 159 -5.56 18.81 -28.49
N GLN A 160 -5.80 19.36 -27.30
CA GLN A 160 -5.35 18.78 -26.02
C GLN A 160 -6.17 17.54 -25.63
N TRP A 161 -5.98 16.46 -26.38
CA TRP A 161 -6.75 15.24 -26.27
C TRP A 161 -6.59 14.52 -24.92
N MET A 162 -5.46 14.74 -24.23
CA MET A 162 -5.21 14.17 -22.91
C MET A 162 -6.24 14.63 -21.89
N ALA A 163 -6.70 15.89 -21.98
CA ALA A 163 -7.73 16.43 -21.09
C ALA A 163 -9.06 15.68 -21.25
N ALA A 164 -9.45 15.31 -22.48
CA ALA A 164 -10.65 14.51 -22.73
C ALA A 164 -10.48 13.07 -22.23
N ALA A 165 -9.30 12.46 -22.45
CA ALA A 165 -8.99 11.10 -21.98
C ALA A 165 -9.03 11.00 -20.45
N LEU A 166 -8.48 11.98 -19.73
CA LEU A 166 -8.46 12.04 -18.26
C LEU A 166 -9.84 12.11 -17.61
N ILE A 167 -10.85 12.61 -18.32
CA ILE A 167 -12.21 12.70 -17.79
C ILE A 167 -12.85 11.30 -17.63
N ILE A 168 -12.51 10.35 -18.51
CA ILE A 168 -13.08 8.98 -18.51
C ILE A 168 -12.90 8.26 -17.16
N PRO A 169 -11.67 8.05 -16.64
CA PRO A 169 -11.49 7.35 -15.37
C PRO A 169 -12.17 8.09 -14.21
N ALA A 170 -12.15 9.43 -14.24
CA ALA A 170 -12.70 10.25 -13.16
C ALA A 170 -14.22 10.16 -13.05
N ILE A 171 -14.96 10.32 -14.15
CA ILE A 171 -16.42 10.25 -14.12
C ILE A 171 -16.93 8.83 -13.91
N THR A 172 -16.14 7.82 -14.30
CA THR A 172 -16.46 6.42 -14.02
C THR A 172 -16.29 6.14 -12.53
N ALA A 173 -15.20 6.62 -11.92
CA ALA A 173 -14.87 6.34 -10.53
C ALA A 173 -15.66 7.18 -9.52
N PHE A 174 -15.91 8.46 -9.84
CA PHE A 174 -16.45 9.46 -8.91
C PHE A 174 -17.81 10.01 -9.34
N GLY A 175 -18.33 9.55 -10.49
CA GLY A 175 -19.60 10.00 -11.05
C GLY A 175 -19.49 11.21 -11.97
N VAL A 176 -20.52 11.42 -12.77
CA VAL A 176 -20.63 12.59 -13.68
C VAL A 176 -21.16 13.78 -12.87
N PRO A 177 -20.46 14.93 -12.83
CA PRO A 177 -20.99 16.14 -12.21
C PRO A 177 -22.34 16.53 -12.82
N ALA A 178 -23.32 16.89 -11.99
CA ALA A 178 -24.68 17.19 -12.45
C ALA A 178 -24.71 18.31 -13.49
N TRP A 179 -23.91 19.38 -13.28
CA TRP A 179 -23.78 20.48 -14.23
C TRP A 179 -23.17 20.02 -15.56
N LEU A 180 -22.23 19.07 -15.55
CA LEU A 180 -21.61 18.56 -16.78
C LEU A 180 -22.62 17.79 -17.64
N ALA A 181 -23.48 16.97 -17.00
CA ALA A 181 -24.51 16.22 -17.69
C ALA A 181 -25.49 17.14 -18.45
N VAL A 182 -25.87 18.27 -17.83
CA VAL A 182 -26.75 19.29 -18.43
C VAL A 182 -26.10 19.93 -19.66
N ILE A 183 -24.83 20.31 -19.57
CA ILE A 183 -24.11 20.95 -20.70
C ILE A 183 -23.91 19.95 -21.85
N ILE A 184 -23.62 18.66 -21.57
CA ILE A 184 -23.53 17.60 -22.59
C ILE A 184 -24.88 17.39 -23.30
N ALA A 185 -25.99 17.53 -22.58
CA ALA A 185 -27.35 17.49 -23.14
C ALA A 185 -27.72 18.77 -23.92
N ASN A 186 -26.81 19.74 -24.03
CA ASN A 186 -27.02 21.04 -24.67
C ASN A 186 -28.14 21.85 -24.01
N GLU A 187 -28.31 21.64 -22.71
CA GLU A 187 -29.14 22.44 -21.83
C GLU A 187 -28.26 23.47 -21.09
N LYS A 188 -28.85 24.57 -20.64
CA LYS A 188 -28.12 25.57 -19.87
C LYS A 188 -28.00 25.10 -18.42
N ALA A 189 -26.76 25.08 -17.91
CA ALA A 189 -26.49 24.80 -16.51
C ALA A 189 -26.77 26.00 -15.57
N ASP A 190 -27.33 27.10 -16.09
CA ASP A 190 -27.70 28.35 -15.40
C ASP A 190 -28.42 28.07 -14.06
N SER A 191 -27.67 27.82 -12.98
CA SER A 191 -28.03 27.69 -11.55
C SER A 191 -27.46 26.48 -10.79
N LEU A 192 -26.82 25.50 -11.44
CA LEU A 192 -26.28 24.35 -10.69
C LEU A 192 -25.00 24.73 -9.93
N PRO A 193 -24.96 24.58 -8.60
CA PRO A 193 -23.79 24.96 -7.81
C PRO A 193 -22.65 23.97 -8.03
N VAL A 194 -21.50 24.47 -8.48
CA VAL A 194 -20.23 23.74 -8.37
C VAL A 194 -19.87 23.63 -6.88
N LEU A 195 -19.42 22.47 -6.45
CA LEU A 195 -19.08 22.16 -5.04
C LEU A 195 -20.27 22.30 -4.07
N GLY A 196 -21.51 22.17 -4.55
CA GLY A 196 -22.71 22.30 -3.71
C GLY A 196 -22.71 21.32 -2.53
N GLU A 197 -22.47 20.03 -2.80
CA GLU A 197 -22.42 19.00 -1.77
C GLU A 197 -21.30 19.22 -0.75
N LEU A 198 -20.12 19.67 -1.21
CA LEU A 198 -19.01 20.02 -0.33
C LEU A 198 -19.38 21.13 0.66
N ARG A 199 -20.08 22.17 0.15
CA ARG A 199 -20.52 23.31 0.96
C ARG A 199 -21.56 22.90 2.00
N ASP A 200 -22.52 22.08 1.61
CA ASP A 200 -23.58 21.60 2.50
C ASP A 200 -23.00 20.70 3.60
N TYR A 201 -22.04 19.84 3.26
CA TYR A 201 -21.36 18.97 4.22
C TYR A 201 -20.46 19.76 5.18
N GLN A 202 -19.72 20.76 4.69
CA GLN A 202 -18.89 21.63 5.53
C GLN A 202 -19.72 22.43 6.55
N GLN A 203 -20.94 22.84 6.20
CA GLN A 203 -21.85 23.51 7.15
C GLN A 203 -22.27 22.58 8.29
N CYS A 204 -22.51 21.30 7.99
CA CYS A 204 -22.90 20.30 8.99
C CYS A 204 -21.72 19.84 9.86
N TYR A 205 -20.53 19.67 9.26
CA TYR A 205 -19.35 19.07 9.90
C TYR A 205 -18.08 19.93 9.69
N PRO A 206 -18.01 21.15 10.24
CA PRO A 206 -16.97 22.13 9.89
C PRO A 206 -15.55 21.71 10.28
N GLU A 207 -15.37 21.06 11.43
CA GLU A 207 -14.05 20.64 11.92
C GLU A 207 -13.46 19.50 11.08
N GLU A 208 -14.27 18.47 10.80
CA GLU A 208 -13.89 17.33 9.96
C GLU A 208 -13.57 17.78 8.54
N MET A 209 -14.44 18.59 7.93
CA MET A 209 -14.24 19.05 6.57
C MET A 209 -13.06 20.00 6.44
N ALA A 210 -12.80 20.88 7.42
CA ALA A 210 -11.61 21.72 7.40
C ALA A 210 -10.31 20.89 7.44
N ALA A 211 -10.28 19.83 8.27
CA ALA A 211 -9.14 18.93 8.31
C ALA A 211 -8.97 18.16 7.00
N LEU A 212 -10.03 17.57 6.46
CA LEU A 212 -9.98 16.82 5.21
C LEU A 212 -9.60 17.70 4.02
N MET A 213 -10.19 18.88 3.87
CA MET A 213 -9.91 19.80 2.75
C MET A 213 -8.47 20.34 2.76
N SER A 214 -7.81 20.38 3.93
CA SER A 214 -6.41 20.82 4.04
C SER A 214 -5.43 19.92 3.26
N TYR A 215 -5.77 18.64 3.03
CA TYR A 215 -4.92 17.72 2.26
C TYR A 215 -4.83 18.05 0.76
N SER A 216 -5.83 18.74 0.22
CA SER A 216 -5.95 19.04 -1.21
C SER A 216 -6.00 20.54 -1.52
N GLY A 217 -6.26 21.39 -0.52
CA GLY A 217 -6.48 22.82 -0.72
C GLY A 217 -7.86 23.16 -1.27
N LEU A 218 -8.83 22.23 -1.18
CA LEU A 218 -10.23 22.51 -1.52
C LEU A 218 -10.78 23.69 -0.72
N ASN A 219 -11.68 24.45 -1.34
CA ASN A 219 -12.41 25.55 -0.71
C ASN A 219 -13.88 25.52 -1.13
N ALA A 220 -14.79 25.12 -0.22
CA ALA A 220 -16.21 24.97 -0.53
C ALA A 220 -16.96 26.29 -0.77
N TYR A 221 -16.33 27.41 -0.39
CA TYR A 221 -16.85 28.75 -0.60
C TYR A 221 -16.19 29.46 -1.79
N ALA A 222 -15.36 28.75 -2.56
CA ALA A 222 -14.87 29.28 -3.83
C ALA A 222 -16.06 29.58 -4.75
N GLN A 223 -16.05 30.79 -5.32
CA GLN A 223 -17.08 31.22 -6.27
C GLN A 223 -16.70 30.70 -7.66
N ILE A 224 -17.11 29.48 -7.94
CA ILE A 224 -16.84 28.79 -9.21
C ILE A 224 -18.14 28.70 -9.99
N LEU A 225 -18.12 29.19 -11.23
CA LEU A 225 -19.24 29.09 -12.15
C LEU A 225 -19.04 27.86 -13.03
N ALA A 226 -20.10 27.05 -13.17
CA ALA A 226 -20.11 26.02 -14.19
C ALA A 226 -20.04 26.69 -15.58
N PRO A 227 -19.34 26.10 -16.56
CA PRO A 227 -19.35 26.60 -17.92
C PRO A 227 -20.77 26.58 -18.50
N ASP A 228 -21.12 27.57 -19.34
CA ASP A 228 -22.44 27.59 -20.00
C ASP A 228 -22.51 26.63 -21.20
N ALA A 229 -21.36 26.21 -21.72
CA ALA A 229 -21.23 25.37 -22.91
C ALA A 229 -19.95 24.52 -22.86
N LEU A 230 -19.96 23.42 -23.61
CA LEU A 230 -18.74 22.64 -23.88
C LEU A 230 -17.74 23.47 -24.72
N PRO A 231 -16.42 23.22 -24.55
CA PRO A 231 -15.38 23.80 -25.38
C PRO A 231 -15.68 23.71 -26.89
N PRO A 232 -15.34 24.75 -27.68
CA PRO A 232 -15.56 24.74 -29.12
C PRO A 232 -14.90 23.53 -29.79
N GLY A 233 -15.65 22.85 -30.68
CA GLY A 233 -15.12 21.71 -31.44
C GLY A 233 -15.34 20.34 -30.80
N LEU A 234 -15.81 20.26 -29.55
CA LEU A 234 -16.22 18.97 -28.98
C LEU A 234 -17.54 18.48 -29.61
N LEU A 235 -17.67 17.16 -29.69
CA LEU A 235 -18.87 16.51 -30.22
C LEU A 235 -20.12 16.97 -29.47
N ARG A 236 -21.17 17.30 -30.22
CA ARG A 236 -22.50 17.53 -29.67
C ARG A 236 -23.33 16.28 -29.89
N ASN A 237 -24.14 15.88 -28.92
CA ASN A 237 -25.13 14.82 -29.10
C ASN A 237 -26.17 15.28 -30.12
N GLN A 238 -25.99 14.93 -31.39
CA GLN A 238 -26.91 15.22 -32.50
C GLN A 238 -27.63 13.96 -33.03
N THR A 239 -27.34 12.78 -32.47
CA THR A 239 -27.88 11.47 -32.86
C THR A 239 -29.07 11.05 -32.00
N GLU A 240 -29.95 10.18 -32.54
CA GLU A 240 -31.10 9.58 -31.84
C GLU A 240 -30.71 8.79 -30.58
N LYS A 241 -29.45 8.33 -30.49
CA LYS A 241 -28.86 7.72 -29.29
C LYS A 241 -27.87 8.72 -28.68
N ALA A 242 -28.21 9.30 -27.54
CA ALA A 242 -27.33 10.20 -26.81
C ALA A 242 -26.14 9.43 -26.24
N LEU A 243 -24.91 9.89 -26.52
CA LEU A 243 -23.72 9.42 -25.83
C LEU A 243 -23.71 10.03 -24.44
N ILE A 244 -23.57 9.20 -23.41
CA ILE A 244 -23.56 9.64 -22.00
C ILE A 244 -22.34 9.09 -21.27
N GLY A 245 -21.92 9.81 -20.24
CA GLY A 245 -20.86 9.36 -19.33
C GLY A 245 -19.54 9.03 -20.06
N PRO A 246 -18.87 7.91 -19.72
CA PRO A 246 -17.58 7.53 -20.31
C PRO A 246 -17.58 7.40 -21.83
N HIS A 247 -18.68 6.90 -22.42
CA HIS A 247 -18.80 6.74 -23.88
C HIS A 247 -18.70 8.09 -24.61
N TYR A 248 -19.33 9.14 -24.08
CA TYR A 248 -19.24 10.47 -24.69
C TYR A 248 -17.78 10.94 -24.78
N TRP A 249 -17.01 10.77 -23.69
CA TRP A 249 -15.63 11.24 -23.61
C TRP A 249 -14.66 10.40 -24.45
N LEU A 250 -14.91 9.10 -24.62
CA LEU A 250 -14.19 8.28 -25.60
C LEU A 250 -14.32 8.87 -27.01
N PHE A 251 -15.55 9.11 -27.47
CA PHE A 251 -15.77 9.66 -28.81
C PHE A 251 -15.34 11.12 -28.92
N ALA A 252 -15.44 11.91 -27.87
CA ALA A 252 -14.93 13.28 -27.84
C ALA A 252 -13.41 13.30 -28.06
N SER A 253 -12.66 12.42 -27.41
CA SER A 253 -11.22 12.32 -27.62
C SER A 253 -10.86 11.77 -29.00
N LEU A 254 -11.57 10.75 -29.50
CA LEU A 254 -11.39 10.27 -30.88
C LEU A 254 -11.75 11.35 -31.91
N HIS A 255 -12.65 12.29 -31.61
CA HIS A 255 -12.90 13.42 -32.49
C HIS A 255 -11.70 14.36 -32.58
N ILE A 256 -10.99 14.56 -31.46
CA ILE A 256 -9.77 15.39 -31.41
C ILE A 256 -8.62 14.68 -32.12
N HIS A 257 -8.44 13.38 -31.86
CA HIS A 257 -7.38 12.56 -32.43
C HIS A 257 -7.93 11.20 -32.92
N PRO A 258 -8.37 11.11 -34.18
CA PRO A 258 -9.11 9.96 -34.73
C PRO A 258 -8.40 8.62 -34.68
N THR A 259 -7.06 8.63 -34.67
CA THR A 259 -6.27 7.40 -34.71
C THR A 259 -5.76 6.95 -33.34
N GLN A 260 -6.23 7.52 -32.22
CA GLN A 260 -5.74 7.14 -30.87
C GLN A 260 -5.89 5.64 -30.58
N PHE A 261 -4.96 5.14 -29.77
CA PHE A 261 -4.96 3.79 -29.23
C PHE A 261 -4.99 3.80 -27.69
N TYR A 262 -4.18 4.64 -27.04
CA TYR A 262 -4.00 4.58 -25.59
C TYR A 262 -5.23 5.02 -24.79
N ILE A 263 -6.17 5.72 -25.41
CA ILE A 263 -7.47 5.98 -24.76
C ILE A 263 -8.25 4.68 -24.48
N PHE A 264 -8.12 3.68 -25.35
CA PHE A 264 -8.81 2.41 -25.17
C PHE A 264 -8.22 1.59 -24.03
N THR A 265 -6.91 1.74 -23.76
CA THR A 265 -6.23 1.00 -22.69
C THR A 265 -6.69 1.43 -21.29
N ASP A 266 -7.17 2.67 -21.13
CA ASP A 266 -7.87 3.10 -19.91
C ASP A 266 -9.37 2.83 -19.97
N TYR A 267 -9.98 3.13 -21.11
CA TYR A 267 -11.43 3.03 -21.24
C TYR A 267 -11.94 1.62 -20.93
N ILE A 268 -11.33 0.59 -21.51
CA ILE A 268 -11.79 -0.81 -21.39
C ILE A 268 -11.80 -1.29 -19.92
N PRO A 269 -10.69 -1.19 -19.14
CA PRO A 269 -10.71 -1.56 -17.72
C PRO A 269 -11.81 -0.87 -16.91
N PHE A 270 -12.10 0.40 -17.21
CA PHE A 270 -13.17 1.16 -16.54
C PHE A 270 -14.58 0.79 -17.02
N GLN A 271 -14.74 -0.04 -18.05
CA GLN A 271 -16.02 -0.61 -18.48
C GLN A 271 -16.19 -2.09 -18.13
N MET A 272 -15.27 -2.67 -17.36
CA MET A 272 -15.39 -4.05 -16.92
C MET A 272 -16.46 -4.23 -15.81
N PRO A 273 -16.92 -5.47 -15.51
CA PRO A 273 -18.01 -5.71 -14.55
C PRO A 273 -17.83 -5.07 -13.17
N ARG A 274 -16.58 -4.93 -12.68
CA ARG A 274 -16.27 -4.22 -11.42
C ARG A 274 -16.73 -2.75 -11.42
N TRP A 275 -16.90 -2.16 -12.60
CA TRP A 275 -17.41 -0.82 -12.85
C TRP A 275 -18.82 -0.81 -13.47
N ARG A 276 -19.55 -1.93 -13.40
CA ARG A 276 -20.93 -2.12 -13.90
C ARG A 276 -21.07 -2.11 -15.44
N GLY A 277 -20.00 -2.25 -16.20
CA GLY A 277 -20.09 -2.47 -17.64
C GLY A 277 -20.15 -3.96 -18.02
N LEU A 278 -20.25 -4.23 -19.32
CA LEU A 278 -20.39 -5.59 -19.87
C LEU A 278 -19.22 -5.91 -20.81
N PRO A 279 -18.56 -7.09 -20.66
CA PRO A 279 -17.44 -7.49 -21.53
C PRO A 279 -17.82 -7.51 -23.02
N GLN A 280 -19.05 -7.91 -23.34
CA GLN A 280 -19.53 -7.97 -24.72
C GLN A 280 -19.57 -6.58 -25.38
N ASP A 281 -19.92 -5.53 -24.64
CA ASP A 281 -19.94 -4.17 -25.19
C ASP A 281 -18.53 -3.72 -25.62
N MET A 282 -17.49 -4.19 -24.92
CA MET A 282 -16.09 -3.90 -25.26
C MET A 282 -15.63 -4.71 -26.48
N LEU A 283 -16.02 -5.98 -26.57
CA LEU A 283 -15.76 -6.80 -27.76
C LEU A 283 -16.43 -6.20 -29.01
N ASP A 284 -17.68 -5.74 -28.87
CA ASP A 284 -18.43 -5.08 -29.94
C ASP A 284 -17.77 -3.75 -30.34
N LEU A 285 -17.24 -2.99 -29.38
CA LEU A 285 -16.48 -1.76 -29.64
C LEU A 285 -15.20 -2.05 -30.45
N ILE A 286 -14.44 -3.09 -30.11
CA ILE A 286 -13.18 -3.46 -30.79
C ILE A 286 -13.39 -3.81 -32.26
N VAL A 287 -14.55 -4.40 -32.61
CA VAL A 287 -14.90 -4.73 -34.00
C VAL A 287 -15.68 -3.62 -34.72
N SER A 288 -16.04 -2.55 -34.01
CA SER A 288 -16.77 -1.42 -34.57
C SER A 288 -15.88 -0.53 -35.46
N PRO A 289 -16.49 0.35 -36.29
CA PRO A 289 -15.74 1.33 -37.08
C PRO A 289 -14.83 2.25 -36.25
N ALA A 290 -15.12 2.44 -34.95
CA ALA A 290 -14.32 3.27 -34.06
C ALA A 290 -12.90 2.71 -33.83
N CYS A 291 -12.68 1.42 -34.13
CA CYS A 291 -11.39 0.75 -34.00
C CYS A 291 -10.83 0.31 -35.36
N GLU A 292 -11.40 0.74 -36.49
CA GLU A 292 -10.97 0.28 -37.82
C GLU A 292 -9.50 0.60 -38.11
N HIS A 293 -9.01 1.75 -37.63
CA HIS A 293 -7.63 2.21 -37.76
C HIS A 293 -6.61 1.41 -36.94
N LEU A 294 -7.06 0.60 -35.97
CA LEU A 294 -6.17 -0.20 -35.13
C LEU A 294 -5.66 -1.43 -35.87
N SER A 295 -4.37 -1.70 -35.70
CA SER A 295 -3.70 -2.91 -36.16
C SER A 295 -4.26 -4.17 -35.48
N LEU A 296 -3.94 -5.33 -36.04
CA LEU A 296 -4.34 -6.61 -35.45
C LEU A 296 -3.75 -6.80 -34.05
N GLN A 297 -2.50 -6.38 -33.83
CA GLN A 297 -1.81 -6.44 -32.53
C GLN A 297 -2.46 -5.53 -31.48
N GLU A 298 -2.88 -4.33 -31.87
CA GLU A 298 -3.58 -3.41 -30.96
C GLU A 298 -4.97 -3.95 -30.60
N LYS A 299 -5.73 -4.48 -31.56
CA LYS A 299 -7.03 -5.11 -31.29
C LYS A 299 -6.90 -6.33 -30.40
N ASP A 300 -5.83 -7.11 -30.59
CA ASP A 300 -5.50 -8.25 -29.75
C ASP A 300 -5.19 -7.81 -28.31
N HIS A 301 -4.38 -6.75 -28.14
CA HIS A 301 -4.12 -6.16 -26.82
C HIS A 301 -5.41 -5.72 -26.11
N LEU A 302 -6.33 -5.05 -26.82
CA LEU A 302 -7.60 -4.64 -26.22
C LEU A 302 -8.47 -5.84 -25.79
N ARG A 303 -8.41 -6.97 -26.52
CA ARG A 303 -9.07 -8.22 -26.10
C ARG A 303 -8.38 -8.84 -24.90
N HIS A 304 -7.05 -8.77 -24.86
CA HIS A 304 -6.26 -9.22 -23.72
C HIS A 304 -6.64 -8.46 -22.44
N LEU A 305 -6.89 -7.15 -22.51
CA LEU A 305 -7.35 -6.37 -21.36
C LEU A 305 -8.71 -6.85 -20.81
N ILE A 306 -9.63 -7.21 -21.70
CA ILE A 306 -10.94 -7.77 -21.31
C ILE A 306 -10.74 -9.15 -20.66
N TRP A 307 -9.95 -10.01 -21.29
CA TRP A 307 -9.62 -11.33 -20.77
C TRP A 307 -8.93 -11.24 -19.40
N TRP A 308 -7.97 -10.33 -19.23
CA TRP A 308 -7.18 -10.18 -18.01
C TRP A 308 -8.01 -9.79 -16.80
N ASP A 309 -9.12 -9.06 -16.97
CA ASP A 309 -10.00 -8.69 -15.85
C ASP A 309 -10.56 -9.93 -15.11
N ASP A 310 -10.79 -11.04 -15.84
CA ASP A 310 -11.27 -12.30 -15.27
C ASP A 310 -10.19 -13.06 -14.47
N PHE A 311 -8.90 -12.80 -14.75
CA PHE A 311 -7.77 -13.56 -14.18
C PHE A 311 -6.91 -12.76 -13.20
N CYS A 312 -6.97 -11.43 -13.20
CA CYS A 312 -6.01 -10.59 -12.49
C CYS A 312 -6.06 -10.70 -10.96
N ASP A 313 -7.23 -10.97 -10.38
CA ASP A 313 -7.45 -10.97 -8.92
C ASP A 313 -7.26 -12.36 -8.27
N ASP A 314 -7.50 -13.44 -9.03
CA ASP A 314 -7.50 -14.82 -8.55
C ASP A 314 -6.44 -15.69 -9.24
N LEU A 315 -5.27 -15.78 -8.60
CA LEU A 315 -4.29 -16.81 -8.92
C LEU A 315 -4.93 -18.19 -8.76
N GLY A 316 -4.63 -19.13 -9.66
CA GLY A 316 -5.35 -20.41 -9.74
C GLY A 316 -5.33 -21.26 -8.46
N HIS A 317 -4.40 -21.02 -7.52
CA HIS A 317 -4.38 -21.68 -6.21
C HIS A 317 -5.57 -21.28 -5.30
N LYS A 318 -6.16 -20.10 -5.50
CA LYS A 318 -7.32 -19.61 -4.73
C LYS A 318 -8.63 -20.25 -5.15
N VAL A 319 -8.69 -20.81 -6.36
CA VAL A 319 -9.89 -21.46 -6.89
C VAL A 319 -10.05 -22.84 -6.24
N ALA A 320 -11.09 -23.00 -5.43
CA ALA A 320 -11.34 -24.23 -4.67
C ALA A 320 -11.80 -25.40 -5.56
N ASP A 321 -12.54 -25.11 -6.63
CA ASP A 321 -12.97 -26.11 -7.61
C ASP A 321 -11.79 -26.50 -8.52
N LEU A 322 -11.43 -27.79 -8.50
CA LEU A 322 -10.34 -28.32 -9.32
C LEU A 322 -10.66 -28.27 -10.81
N VAL A 323 -11.94 -28.42 -11.21
CA VAL A 323 -12.34 -28.39 -12.63
C VAL A 323 -12.18 -26.97 -13.17
N GLU A 324 -12.66 -25.99 -12.40
CA GLU A 324 -12.50 -24.57 -12.73
C GLU A 324 -11.01 -24.18 -12.78
N ARG A 325 -10.21 -24.64 -11.81
CA ARG A 325 -8.76 -24.44 -11.81
C ARG A 325 -8.10 -25.02 -13.06
N GLU A 326 -8.39 -26.27 -13.41
CA GLU A 326 -7.83 -26.91 -14.61
C GLU A 326 -8.22 -26.16 -15.90
N TRP A 327 -9.47 -25.68 -15.96
CA TRP A 327 -9.94 -24.84 -17.06
C TRP A 327 -9.15 -23.52 -17.13
N GLN A 328 -9.00 -22.79 -16.02
CA GLN A 328 -8.23 -21.54 -15.98
C GLN A 328 -6.78 -21.74 -16.45
N PHE A 329 -6.10 -22.78 -15.95
CA PHE A 329 -4.72 -23.08 -16.38
C PHE A 329 -4.63 -23.42 -17.86
N THR A 330 -5.64 -24.07 -18.42
CA THR A 330 -5.70 -24.37 -19.85
C THR A 330 -5.90 -23.09 -20.67
N GLU A 331 -6.79 -22.23 -20.20
CA GLU A 331 -7.12 -20.97 -20.85
C GLU A 331 -5.96 -19.97 -20.83
N VAL A 332 -5.27 -19.80 -19.71
CA VAL A 332 -4.09 -18.93 -19.61
C VAL A 332 -2.93 -19.43 -20.47
N LYS A 333 -2.74 -20.75 -20.59
CA LYS A 333 -1.73 -21.31 -21.52
C LYS A 333 -2.09 -21.01 -22.97
N ARG A 334 -3.37 -21.16 -23.33
CA ARG A 334 -3.86 -20.82 -24.66
C ARG A 334 -3.60 -19.35 -24.97
N GLU A 335 -3.87 -18.45 -24.02
CA GLU A 335 -3.60 -17.02 -24.18
C GLU A 335 -2.10 -16.74 -24.34
N ALA A 336 -1.24 -17.35 -23.53
CA ALA A 336 0.22 -17.22 -23.67
C ALA A 336 0.73 -17.68 -25.05
N GLU A 337 0.12 -18.72 -25.63
CA GLU A 337 0.48 -19.21 -26.96
C GLU A 337 -0.04 -18.30 -28.10
N GLN A 338 -1.22 -17.68 -27.92
CA GLN A 338 -1.94 -16.98 -28.97
C GLN A 338 -1.70 -15.47 -29.00
N ALA A 339 -1.40 -14.85 -27.84
CA ALA A 339 -1.19 -13.41 -27.73
C ALA A 339 -0.19 -12.90 -28.77
N LEU A 340 -0.51 -11.81 -29.46
CA LEU A 340 0.34 -11.28 -30.53
C LEU A 340 1.44 -10.35 -30.00
N ASN A 341 1.25 -9.76 -28.83
CA ASN A 341 2.21 -8.87 -28.18
C ASN A 341 3.08 -9.62 -27.16
N ALA A 342 4.36 -9.24 -27.08
CA ALA A 342 5.29 -9.83 -26.12
C ALA A 342 4.86 -9.57 -24.66
N ASN A 343 4.37 -8.36 -24.36
CA ASN A 343 3.93 -8.02 -23.01
C ASN A 343 2.67 -8.77 -22.55
N ASP A 344 1.68 -8.96 -23.44
CA ASP A 344 0.46 -9.71 -23.14
C ASP A 344 0.78 -11.19 -22.91
N ARG A 345 1.65 -11.76 -23.76
CA ARG A 345 2.21 -13.10 -23.56
C ARG A 345 2.95 -13.21 -22.22
N ALA A 346 3.79 -12.24 -21.91
CA ALA A 346 4.52 -12.22 -20.64
C ALA A 346 3.57 -12.12 -19.44
N GLN A 347 2.47 -11.36 -19.53
CA GLN A 347 1.47 -11.25 -18.47
C GLN A 347 0.80 -12.60 -18.17
N ALA A 348 0.37 -13.34 -19.20
CA ALA A 348 -0.18 -14.69 -19.04
C ALA A 348 0.85 -15.67 -18.45
N LEU A 349 2.10 -15.64 -18.94
CA LEU A 349 3.18 -16.49 -18.41
C LEU A 349 3.54 -16.17 -16.96
N ARG A 350 3.53 -14.89 -16.57
CA ARG A 350 3.73 -14.43 -15.18
C ARG A 350 2.62 -14.94 -14.26
N TRP A 351 1.37 -14.93 -14.72
CA TRP A 351 0.24 -15.51 -13.97
C TRP A 351 0.43 -17.01 -13.72
N LEU A 352 0.87 -17.77 -14.73
CA LEU A 352 1.19 -19.20 -14.60
C LEU A 352 2.34 -19.41 -13.60
N ALA A 353 3.41 -18.63 -13.74
CA ALA A 353 4.57 -18.71 -12.84
C ALA A 353 4.17 -18.44 -11.38
N ALA A 354 3.41 -17.37 -11.11
CA ALA A 354 2.93 -17.05 -9.77
C ALA A 354 2.02 -18.16 -9.22
N SER A 355 1.11 -18.68 -10.03
CA SER A 355 0.17 -19.72 -9.60
C SER A 355 0.89 -21.04 -9.25
N TYR A 356 1.84 -21.50 -10.08
CA TYR A 356 2.64 -22.69 -9.76
C TYR A 356 3.56 -22.47 -8.56
N TYR A 357 4.12 -21.26 -8.41
CA TYR A 357 4.99 -20.95 -7.27
C TYR A 357 4.24 -21.07 -5.94
N VAL A 358 3.02 -20.54 -5.84
CA VAL A 358 2.19 -20.66 -4.64
C VAL A 358 1.72 -22.10 -4.39
N MET A 359 1.52 -22.89 -5.45
CA MET A 359 1.22 -24.32 -5.33
C MET A 359 2.46 -25.18 -5.02
N GLU A 360 3.62 -24.56 -4.78
CA GLU A 360 4.90 -25.22 -4.51
C GLU A 360 5.41 -26.13 -5.65
N ASP A 361 4.88 -25.98 -6.87
CA ASP A 361 5.40 -26.61 -8.09
C ASP A 361 6.52 -25.74 -8.68
N GLU A 362 7.63 -25.71 -7.96
CA GLU A 362 8.80 -24.88 -8.29
C GLU A 362 9.37 -25.14 -9.70
N PRO A 363 9.43 -26.39 -10.22
CA PRO A 363 9.88 -26.63 -11.60
C PRO A 363 8.97 -25.99 -12.66
N SER A 364 7.64 -26.11 -12.52
CA SER A 364 6.70 -25.45 -13.43
C SER A 364 6.78 -23.93 -13.31
N ALA A 365 6.88 -23.42 -12.07
CA ALA A 365 7.02 -22.00 -11.80
C ALA A 365 8.26 -21.42 -12.49
N TRP A 366 9.42 -22.07 -12.33
CA TRP A 366 10.68 -21.67 -12.94
C TRP A 366 10.59 -21.69 -14.47
N HIS A 367 10.00 -22.73 -15.05
CA HIS A 367 9.83 -22.85 -16.51
C HIS A 367 9.02 -21.69 -17.11
N TYR A 368 7.85 -21.39 -16.55
CA TYR A 368 7.02 -20.28 -17.05
C TYR A 368 7.64 -18.92 -16.76
N LEU A 369 8.37 -18.78 -15.65
CA LEU A 369 9.08 -17.56 -15.32
C LEU A 369 10.20 -17.25 -16.34
N GLN A 370 10.99 -18.26 -16.73
CA GLN A 370 12.02 -18.09 -17.76
C GLN A 370 11.42 -17.66 -19.09
N GLN A 371 10.30 -18.27 -19.49
CA GLN A 371 9.60 -17.86 -20.71
C GLN A 371 9.07 -16.43 -20.61
N ALA A 372 8.49 -16.04 -19.47
CA ALA A 372 7.99 -14.69 -19.25
C ALA A 372 9.12 -13.66 -19.41
N VAL A 373 10.27 -13.89 -18.77
CA VAL A 373 11.47 -13.02 -18.85
C VAL A 373 12.04 -12.97 -20.27
N ALA A 374 11.96 -14.06 -21.04
CA ALA A 374 12.39 -14.07 -22.43
C ALA A 374 11.49 -13.23 -23.34
N GLN A 375 10.21 -13.02 -22.97
CA GLN A 375 9.31 -12.12 -23.69
C GLN A 375 9.47 -10.67 -23.23
N GLU A 376 9.40 -10.45 -21.91
CA GLU A 376 9.56 -9.14 -21.28
C GLU A 376 10.37 -9.29 -19.98
N PRO A 377 11.62 -8.79 -19.95
CA PRO A 377 12.54 -9.04 -18.85
C PRO A 377 12.07 -8.51 -17.48
N SER A 378 11.22 -7.49 -17.47
CA SER A 378 10.76 -6.87 -16.23
C SER A 378 9.82 -7.80 -15.44
N LEU A 379 10.07 -7.93 -14.14
CA LEU A 379 9.17 -8.60 -13.21
C LEU A 379 8.77 -7.65 -12.09
N GLY A 380 7.48 -7.63 -11.71
CA GLY A 380 7.02 -6.95 -10.50
C GLY A 380 7.61 -7.58 -9.23
N GLY A 381 7.62 -6.85 -8.11
CA GLY A 381 8.36 -7.20 -6.89
C GLY A 381 8.14 -8.64 -6.39
N TYR A 382 6.90 -9.12 -6.36
CA TYR A 382 6.59 -10.49 -5.92
C TYR A 382 7.26 -11.57 -6.81
N LEU A 383 7.13 -11.45 -8.13
CA LEU A 383 7.73 -12.40 -9.06
C LEU A 383 9.24 -12.21 -9.20
N HIS A 384 9.76 -11.00 -8.98
CA HIS A 384 11.20 -10.77 -8.90
C HIS A 384 11.80 -11.53 -7.72
N HIS A 385 11.15 -11.51 -6.55
CA HIS A 385 11.58 -12.32 -5.42
C HIS A 385 11.58 -13.82 -5.75
N ALA A 386 10.46 -14.34 -6.26
CA ALA A 386 10.34 -15.75 -6.65
C ALA A 386 11.41 -16.15 -7.70
N ALA A 387 11.67 -15.27 -8.67
CA ALA A 387 12.71 -15.43 -9.67
C ALA A 387 14.09 -15.63 -9.05
N LEU A 388 14.51 -14.78 -8.11
CA LEU A 388 15.82 -14.87 -7.48
C LEU A 388 15.97 -16.19 -6.70
N ARG A 389 14.94 -16.58 -5.93
CA ARG A 389 14.92 -17.85 -5.18
C ARG A 389 15.01 -19.06 -6.09
N LEU A 390 14.18 -19.11 -7.13
CA LEU A 390 14.15 -20.23 -8.08
C LEU A 390 15.45 -20.31 -8.89
N ALA A 391 16.02 -19.17 -9.30
CA ALA A 391 17.30 -19.13 -10.00
C ALA A 391 18.46 -19.62 -9.11
N GLY A 392 18.49 -19.26 -7.82
CA GLY A 392 19.47 -19.80 -6.87
C GLY A 392 19.38 -21.33 -6.72
N LYS A 393 18.21 -21.93 -6.93
CA LYS A 393 18.00 -23.37 -6.87
C LYS A 393 18.28 -24.10 -8.19
N PHE A 394 17.75 -23.59 -9.30
CA PHE A 394 17.76 -24.26 -10.60
C PHE A 394 18.88 -23.79 -11.55
N ALA A 395 19.46 -22.61 -11.29
CA ALA A 395 20.50 -22.02 -12.12
C ALA A 395 21.57 -21.24 -11.29
N PRO A 396 22.11 -21.81 -10.18
CA PRO A 396 22.98 -21.09 -9.24
C PRO A 396 24.26 -20.53 -9.86
N GLU A 397 24.84 -21.26 -10.83
CA GLU A 397 26.08 -20.88 -11.52
C GLU A 397 25.84 -20.07 -12.80
N SER A 398 24.56 -19.75 -13.10
CA SER A 398 24.22 -19.01 -14.30
C SER A 398 24.32 -17.50 -14.08
N ARG A 399 24.61 -16.76 -15.15
CA ARG A 399 24.55 -15.28 -15.17
C ARG A 399 23.11 -14.74 -15.16
N TRP A 400 22.11 -15.62 -15.01
CA TRP A 400 20.71 -15.25 -15.04
C TRP A 400 20.35 -14.32 -13.88
N LEU A 401 20.83 -14.60 -12.66
CA LEU A 401 20.61 -13.75 -11.48
C LEU A 401 21.14 -12.33 -11.72
N HIS A 402 22.38 -12.20 -12.18
CA HIS A 402 22.99 -10.93 -12.56
C HIS A 402 22.12 -10.16 -13.54
N ASN A 403 21.75 -10.82 -14.64
CA ASN A 403 20.99 -10.20 -15.73
C ASN A 403 19.59 -9.78 -15.30
N GLN A 404 18.94 -10.55 -14.42
CA GLN A 404 17.60 -10.23 -13.92
C GLN A 404 17.63 -9.04 -12.95
N ILE A 405 18.65 -8.97 -12.08
CA ILE A 405 18.87 -7.80 -11.21
C ILE A 405 19.08 -6.55 -12.08
N CYS A 406 19.95 -6.64 -13.10
CA CYS A 406 20.21 -5.53 -14.01
C CYS A 406 18.95 -5.06 -14.73
N HIS A 407 18.20 -5.95 -15.37
CA HIS A 407 16.98 -5.57 -16.10
C HIS A 407 15.94 -4.90 -15.20
N ASN A 408 15.65 -5.48 -14.04
CA ASN A 408 14.62 -4.94 -13.14
C ASN A 408 15.02 -3.58 -12.53
N ALA A 409 16.31 -3.38 -12.22
CA ALA A 409 16.83 -2.10 -11.75
C ALA A 409 16.79 -1.03 -12.86
N GLN A 410 17.20 -1.41 -14.09
CA GLN A 410 17.25 -0.51 -15.25
C GLN A 410 15.88 0.01 -15.67
N LEU A 411 14.86 -0.85 -15.67
CA LEU A 411 13.52 -0.46 -16.12
C LEU A 411 12.69 0.23 -15.02
N MET A 412 13.29 0.46 -13.84
CA MET A 412 12.69 1.12 -12.68
C MET A 412 11.40 0.45 -12.15
N HIS A 413 11.19 -0.82 -12.47
CA HIS A 413 9.98 -1.55 -12.10
C HIS A 413 10.04 -2.21 -10.71
N SER A 414 11.22 -2.25 -10.09
CA SER A 414 11.40 -2.85 -8.76
C SER A 414 12.47 -2.07 -7.98
N PRO A 415 12.07 -1.29 -6.97
CA PRO A 415 13.02 -0.65 -6.08
C PRO A 415 13.87 -1.66 -5.29
N GLN A 416 13.35 -2.88 -5.03
CA GLN A 416 14.14 -4.02 -4.52
C GLN A 416 15.33 -4.32 -5.41
N ALA A 417 15.11 -4.39 -6.74
CA ALA A 417 16.18 -4.65 -7.70
C ALA A 417 17.23 -3.52 -7.72
N MET A 418 16.81 -2.26 -7.53
CA MET A 418 17.74 -1.12 -7.42
C MET A 418 18.63 -1.25 -6.18
N VAL A 419 18.04 -1.54 -5.01
CA VAL A 419 18.79 -1.77 -3.77
C VAL A 419 19.76 -2.95 -3.94
N LEU A 420 19.26 -4.06 -4.50
CA LEU A 420 20.07 -5.26 -4.71
C LEU A 420 21.21 -5.01 -5.69
N GLN A 421 20.98 -4.26 -6.78
CA GLN A 421 22.02 -3.87 -7.72
C GLN A 421 23.08 -2.99 -7.05
N GLY A 422 22.67 -1.95 -6.32
CA GLY A 422 23.58 -1.10 -5.55
C GLY A 422 24.43 -1.91 -4.58
N TYR A 423 23.82 -2.83 -3.83
CA TYR A 423 24.52 -3.71 -2.91
C TYR A 423 25.47 -4.69 -3.59
N CYS A 424 25.09 -5.28 -4.74
CA CYS A 424 25.95 -6.18 -5.50
C CYS A 424 27.17 -5.44 -6.08
N LEU A 425 27.02 -4.17 -6.49
CA LEU A 425 28.15 -3.32 -6.89
C LEU A 425 29.09 -3.00 -5.72
N LEU A 426 28.57 -2.85 -4.49
CA LEU A 426 29.41 -2.64 -3.32
C LEU A 426 30.22 -3.89 -2.93
N THR A 427 29.67 -5.09 -3.14
CA THR A 427 30.20 -6.34 -2.57
C THR A 427 30.82 -7.30 -3.60
N GLY A 428 30.49 -7.14 -4.88
CA GLY A 428 30.84 -8.10 -5.94
C GLY A 428 29.97 -9.37 -5.94
N LEU A 429 28.83 -9.36 -5.26
CA LEU A 429 27.92 -10.51 -5.19
C LEU A 429 27.29 -10.82 -6.56
N PHE A 430 26.89 -12.07 -6.78
CA PHE A 430 26.18 -12.54 -7.99
C PHE A 430 26.88 -12.26 -9.33
N GLY A 431 28.22 -12.14 -9.33
CA GLY A 431 29.00 -11.93 -10.55
C GLY A 431 29.19 -10.47 -10.94
N PHE A 432 28.76 -9.52 -10.09
CA PHE A 432 29.02 -8.10 -10.30
C PHE A 432 30.50 -7.77 -10.09
N THR A 433 31.03 -6.86 -10.93
CA THR A 433 32.34 -6.27 -10.67
C THR A 433 32.19 -5.17 -9.62
N GLN A 434 33.00 -5.24 -8.55
CA GLN A 434 32.90 -4.28 -7.45
C GLN A 434 33.19 -2.85 -7.94
N ASN A 435 32.27 -1.93 -7.66
CA ASN A 435 32.37 -0.51 -7.96
C ASN A 435 31.63 0.28 -6.86
N GLU A 436 32.39 0.73 -5.85
CA GLU A 436 31.81 1.37 -4.67
C GLU A 436 31.07 2.67 -5.00
N ALA A 437 31.63 3.50 -5.88
CA ALA A 437 31.04 4.79 -6.24
C ALA A 437 29.68 4.60 -6.90
N LEU A 438 29.62 3.77 -7.95
CA LEU A 438 28.37 3.49 -8.66
C LEU A 438 27.37 2.74 -7.76
N GLY A 439 27.84 1.85 -6.89
CA GLY A 439 27.01 1.17 -5.92
C GLY A 439 26.30 2.13 -4.96
N ARG A 440 27.03 3.11 -4.40
CA ARG A 440 26.45 4.16 -3.54
C ARG A 440 25.45 5.03 -4.27
N GLU A 441 25.76 5.44 -5.51
CA GLU A 441 24.82 6.23 -6.32
C GLU A 441 23.51 5.46 -6.56
N TRP A 442 23.55 4.15 -6.82
CA TRP A 442 22.34 3.34 -6.99
C TRP A 442 21.53 3.21 -5.70
N LEU A 443 22.20 3.13 -4.54
CA LEU A 443 21.52 3.10 -3.24
C LEU A 443 20.89 4.45 -2.87
N ASP A 444 21.59 5.55 -3.13
CA ASP A 444 21.06 6.91 -2.98
C ASP A 444 19.83 7.11 -3.87
N TYR A 445 19.90 6.62 -5.11
CA TYR A 445 18.78 6.64 -6.06
C TYR A 445 17.61 5.79 -5.56
N ALA A 446 17.87 4.55 -5.13
CA ALA A 446 16.84 3.66 -4.60
C ALA A 446 16.12 4.28 -3.39
N LEU A 447 16.85 4.94 -2.49
CA LEU A 447 16.29 5.62 -1.32
C LEU A 447 15.33 6.76 -1.69
N GLN A 448 15.62 7.50 -2.78
CA GLN A 448 14.74 8.57 -3.28
C GLN A 448 13.44 8.04 -3.88
N HIS A 449 13.48 6.84 -4.47
CA HIS A 449 12.35 6.26 -5.21
C HIS A 449 11.51 5.26 -4.40
N ASP A 450 12.09 4.58 -3.41
CA ASP A 450 11.37 3.76 -2.43
C ASP A 450 12.12 3.76 -1.08
N PRO A 451 11.73 4.64 -0.15
CA PRO A 451 12.41 4.78 1.13
C PRO A 451 12.10 3.64 2.11
N LYS A 452 11.31 2.61 1.73
CA LYS A 452 10.64 1.75 2.70
C LYS A 452 10.90 0.26 2.51
N ASP A 453 10.11 -0.42 1.68
CA ASP A 453 10.04 -1.89 1.72
C ASP A 453 11.18 -2.55 0.93
N ALA A 454 11.76 -1.84 -0.03
CA ALA A 454 12.82 -2.37 -0.89
C ALA A 454 14.04 -2.88 -0.11
N TRP A 455 14.50 -2.10 0.87
CA TRP A 455 15.67 -2.43 1.66
C TRP A 455 15.45 -3.65 2.53
N ASP A 456 14.30 -3.69 3.21
CA ASP A 456 13.94 -4.80 4.08
C ASP A 456 13.71 -6.09 3.31
N GLN A 457 12.91 -6.03 2.26
CA GLN A 457 12.66 -7.18 1.39
C GLN A 457 13.97 -7.70 0.80
N THR A 458 14.86 -6.82 0.34
CA THR A 458 16.16 -7.25 -0.21
C THR A 458 17.03 -7.92 0.85
N GLY A 459 17.02 -7.43 2.09
CA GLY A 459 17.70 -8.10 3.21
C GLY A 459 17.15 -9.51 3.47
N PHE A 460 15.81 -9.67 3.48
CA PHE A 460 15.18 -10.99 3.62
C PHE A 460 15.50 -11.91 2.43
N ILE A 461 15.52 -11.38 1.20
CA ILE A 461 15.90 -12.13 0.00
C ILE A 461 17.31 -12.71 0.15
N LEU A 462 18.28 -11.89 0.56
CA LEU A 462 19.66 -12.35 0.80
C LEU A 462 19.70 -13.46 1.85
N ASN A 463 18.93 -13.33 2.93
CA ASN A 463 18.85 -14.35 3.97
C ASN A 463 18.24 -15.67 3.45
N GLU A 464 17.15 -15.60 2.67
CA GLU A 464 16.53 -16.80 2.05
C GLU A 464 17.42 -17.48 1.02
N LEU A 465 18.24 -16.69 0.31
CA LEU A 465 19.28 -17.19 -0.60
C LEU A 465 20.51 -17.74 0.12
N ASN A 466 20.48 -17.84 1.46
CA ASN A 466 21.55 -18.34 2.33
C ASN A 466 22.79 -17.41 2.40
N TYR A 467 22.56 -16.09 2.40
CA TYR A 467 23.56 -15.04 2.64
C TYR A 467 23.21 -14.19 3.88
N PRO A 468 23.18 -14.76 5.09
CA PRO A 468 22.76 -14.06 6.32
C PRO A 468 23.69 -12.91 6.73
N ASP A 469 24.99 -13.02 6.43
CA ASP A 469 25.97 -11.96 6.71
C ASP A 469 25.72 -10.74 5.82
N ASP A 470 25.43 -10.97 4.53
CA ASP A 470 25.09 -9.91 3.58
C ASP A 470 23.73 -9.28 3.88
N ALA A 471 22.75 -10.09 4.29
CA ALA A 471 21.48 -9.58 4.79
C ALA A 471 21.70 -8.61 5.97
N THR A 472 22.50 -9.01 6.96
CA THR A 472 22.81 -8.18 8.13
C THR A 472 23.52 -6.88 7.73
N ARG A 473 24.47 -6.95 6.80
CA ARG A 473 25.17 -5.77 6.27
C ARG A 473 24.22 -4.84 5.53
N LEU A 474 23.32 -5.36 4.71
CA LEU A 474 22.36 -4.56 3.97
C LEU A 474 21.35 -3.87 4.90
N PHE A 475 20.83 -4.58 5.92
CA PHE A 475 19.98 -3.97 6.94
C PHE A 475 20.72 -2.85 7.70
N THR A 476 22.00 -3.06 8.04
CA THR A 476 22.83 -2.04 8.71
C THR A 476 23.01 -0.81 7.82
N LEU A 477 23.32 -1.02 6.54
CA LEU A 477 23.47 0.04 5.56
C LEU A 477 22.15 0.82 5.39
N GLY A 478 21.02 0.12 5.31
CA GLY A 478 19.69 0.74 5.25
C GLY A 478 19.41 1.62 6.46
N ALA A 479 19.76 1.16 7.67
CA ALA A 479 19.58 1.92 8.90
C ALA A 479 20.47 3.19 8.95
N GLU A 480 21.70 3.10 8.43
CA GLU A 480 22.62 4.25 8.29
C GLU A 480 22.12 5.27 7.25
N TYR A 481 21.55 4.79 6.15
CA TYR A 481 20.91 5.61 5.12
C TYR A 481 19.57 6.22 5.58
N GLY A 482 19.03 5.78 6.71
CA GLY A 482 17.73 6.22 7.21
C GLY A 482 16.55 5.63 6.43
N ALA A 483 16.73 4.49 5.75
CA ALA A 483 15.65 3.76 5.11
C ALA A 483 14.65 3.26 6.17
N ARG A 484 13.36 3.55 5.95
CA ARG A 484 12.28 3.26 6.90
C ARG A 484 12.13 1.74 7.08
N GLY A 485 11.80 1.29 8.30
CA GLY A 485 11.64 -0.13 8.62
C GLY A 485 12.93 -0.90 8.92
N THR A 486 14.06 -0.53 8.30
CA THR A 486 15.33 -1.29 8.37
C THR A 486 15.90 -1.48 9.77
N ALA A 487 15.84 -0.46 10.62
CA ALA A 487 16.24 -0.60 12.03
C ALA A 487 15.34 -1.58 12.80
N SER A 488 14.02 -1.61 12.52
CA SER A 488 13.10 -2.59 13.12
C SER A 488 13.39 -4.01 12.64
N SER A 489 13.69 -4.18 11.35
CA SER A 489 14.04 -5.47 10.75
C SER A 489 15.37 -5.99 11.29
N LEU A 490 16.38 -5.12 11.44
CA LEU A 490 17.65 -5.46 12.06
C LEU A 490 17.51 -5.84 13.54
N GLY A 491 16.68 -5.10 14.30
CA GLY A 491 16.34 -5.47 15.67
C GLY A 491 15.70 -6.87 15.76
N SER A 492 14.83 -7.20 14.80
CA SER A 492 14.17 -8.51 14.73
C SER A 492 15.15 -9.62 14.37
N PHE A 493 16.08 -9.34 13.45
CA PHE A 493 17.14 -10.28 13.08
C PHE A 493 17.99 -10.68 14.28
N TYR A 494 18.41 -9.72 15.11
CA TYR A 494 19.16 -10.01 16.33
C TYR A 494 18.32 -10.66 17.44
N LEU A 495 17.04 -10.32 17.56
CA LEU A 495 16.14 -10.88 18.58
C LEU A 495 15.81 -12.37 18.31
N TYR A 496 15.50 -12.71 17.06
CA TYR A 496 15.07 -14.05 16.67
C TYR A 496 16.19 -14.94 16.14
N ALA A 497 17.42 -14.44 16.09
CA ALA A 497 18.59 -15.25 15.77
C ALA A 497 18.71 -16.51 16.66
N PRO A 498 19.34 -17.58 16.13
CA PRO A 498 19.76 -18.73 16.93
C PRO A 498 20.50 -18.28 18.19
N SER A 499 20.38 -19.04 19.28
CA SER A 499 20.94 -18.66 20.59
C SER A 499 22.43 -18.32 20.56
N GLU A 500 23.18 -18.89 19.62
CA GLU A 500 24.64 -18.68 19.46
C GLU A 500 25.00 -17.32 18.85
N THR A 501 24.11 -16.72 18.05
CA THR A 501 24.34 -15.46 17.32
C THR A 501 23.39 -14.34 17.75
N ARG A 502 22.51 -14.62 18.71
CA ARG A 502 21.55 -13.67 19.27
C ARG A 502 22.23 -12.56 20.05
N ASP A 503 21.89 -11.31 19.76
CA ASP A 503 22.39 -10.12 20.46
C ASP A 503 21.23 -9.22 20.88
N ILE A 504 20.71 -9.46 22.08
CA ILE A 504 19.55 -8.73 22.61
C ILE A 504 19.87 -7.24 22.86
N LEU A 505 21.11 -6.89 23.20
CA LEU A 505 21.49 -5.51 23.46
C LEU A 505 21.50 -4.68 22.16
N ARG A 506 21.99 -5.26 21.06
CA ARG A 506 21.86 -4.64 19.74
C ARG A 506 20.41 -4.50 19.33
N ALA A 507 19.59 -5.55 19.51
CA ALA A 507 18.16 -5.47 19.21
C ALA A 507 17.48 -4.30 19.93
N ILE A 508 17.76 -4.12 21.24
CA ILE A 508 17.25 -2.98 22.02
C ILE A 508 17.70 -1.64 21.45
N SER A 509 18.97 -1.51 21.04
CA SER A 509 19.49 -0.25 20.50
C SER A 509 18.74 0.20 19.24
N TYR A 510 18.48 -0.72 18.31
CA TYR A 510 17.75 -0.41 17.09
C TYR A 510 16.27 -0.12 17.35
N TYR A 511 15.59 -0.90 18.18
CA TYR A 511 14.19 -0.60 18.50
C TYR A 511 14.02 0.74 19.24
N ARG A 512 14.99 1.14 20.08
CA ARG A 512 14.99 2.47 20.70
C ARG A 512 15.17 3.59 19.68
N GLN A 513 16.08 3.41 18.72
CA GLN A 513 16.26 4.34 17.61
C GLN A 513 14.96 4.53 16.83
N VAL A 514 14.26 3.44 16.51
CA VAL A 514 12.94 3.49 15.84
C VAL A 514 11.93 4.27 16.68
N VAL A 515 11.84 3.98 17.97
CA VAL A 515 10.93 4.70 18.88
C VAL A 515 11.23 6.19 18.92
N GLU A 516 12.49 6.58 19.04
CA GLU A 516 12.91 7.99 19.10
C GLU A 516 12.60 8.73 17.79
N GLN A 517 12.98 8.14 16.65
CA GLN A 517 12.75 8.71 15.32
C GLN A 517 11.26 8.89 15.04
N ASN A 518 10.47 7.83 15.23
CA ASN A 518 9.04 7.85 14.90
C ASN A 518 8.22 8.69 15.88
N SER A 519 8.59 8.71 17.17
CA SER A 519 7.94 9.61 18.14
C SER A 519 8.23 11.09 17.82
N THR A 520 9.46 11.40 17.38
CA THR A 520 9.82 12.76 16.95
C THR A 520 9.04 13.15 15.69
N LEU A 521 8.98 12.27 14.70
CA LEU A 521 8.23 12.49 13.46
C LEU A 521 6.73 12.67 13.72
N LEU A 522 6.12 11.87 14.60
CA LEU A 522 4.71 12.02 14.98
C LEU A 522 4.45 13.25 15.86
N SER A 523 5.43 13.70 16.65
CA SER A 523 5.30 14.98 17.37
C SER A 523 5.34 16.19 16.44
N GLN A 524 5.99 16.05 15.27
CA GLN A 524 6.08 17.08 14.23
C GLN A 524 4.93 16.98 13.21
N LYS A 525 4.51 15.76 12.88
CA LYS A 525 3.30 15.45 12.11
C LYS A 525 2.15 15.30 13.08
N VAL A 526 1.49 16.41 13.38
CA VAL A 526 0.16 16.37 13.98
C VAL A 526 -0.74 15.60 13.00
N ILE A 527 -0.85 14.27 13.14
CA ILE A 527 -1.89 13.51 12.46
C ILE A 527 -3.13 13.73 13.29
N ALA A 528 -3.83 14.77 12.85
CA ALA A 528 -5.08 15.26 13.38
C ALA A 528 -6.12 14.16 13.46
N LYS A 529 -7.10 14.39 14.32
CA LYS A 529 -8.40 13.71 14.53
C LYS A 529 -9.11 13.12 13.28
N TYR A 530 -8.68 13.43 12.05
CA TYR A 530 -9.24 13.01 10.76
C TYR A 530 -8.15 12.64 9.73
N PRO A 531 -7.51 11.45 9.83
CA PRO A 531 -6.56 10.97 8.82
C PRO A 531 -7.25 10.52 7.53
N LEU A 532 -6.56 10.62 6.40
CA LEU A 532 -6.98 9.94 5.16
C LEU A 532 -6.77 8.43 5.27
N ILE A 533 -7.45 7.67 4.41
CA ILE A 533 -7.18 6.23 4.27
C ILE A 533 -5.78 6.06 3.72
N ASP A 534 -4.96 5.35 4.47
CA ASP A 534 -3.65 4.99 3.98
C ASP A 534 -3.77 3.89 2.91
N ASN A 535 -3.42 4.24 1.68
CA ASN A 535 -3.37 3.31 0.54
C ASN A 535 -1.96 2.84 0.23
N THR A 536 -0.98 3.46 0.90
CA THR A 536 0.44 3.22 0.70
C THR A 536 1.04 2.44 1.86
N ASP A 537 0.31 2.29 2.96
CA ASP A 537 0.91 1.87 4.21
C ASP A 537 0.13 0.73 4.90
N PRO A 538 0.62 -0.51 4.75
CA PRO A 538 0.39 -1.53 5.76
C PRO A 538 1.13 -1.25 7.10
N PHE A 539 1.90 -0.15 7.20
CA PHE A 539 2.86 0.15 8.28
C PHE A 539 2.93 1.64 8.66
N SER A 540 1.88 2.26 9.20
CA SER A 540 1.97 3.64 9.73
C SER A 540 3.12 3.79 10.75
N TYR A 541 3.62 5.01 11.00
CA TYR A 541 4.60 5.25 12.07
C TYR A 541 4.11 4.74 13.43
N GLU A 542 2.79 4.80 13.65
CA GLU A 542 2.11 4.24 14.83
C GLU A 542 2.22 2.71 14.86
N ASP A 543 2.06 2.05 13.70
CA ASP A 543 2.23 0.61 13.54
C ASP A 543 3.69 0.16 13.74
N GLU A 544 4.67 0.97 13.35
CA GLU A 544 6.08 0.71 13.68
C GLU A 544 6.32 0.89 15.19
N LEU A 545 5.77 1.93 15.81
CA LEU A 545 5.89 2.15 17.26
C LEU A 545 5.28 1.01 18.05
N LYS A 546 4.06 0.58 17.73
CA LYS A 546 3.40 -0.52 18.46
C LYS A 546 4.23 -1.80 18.37
N ARG A 547 4.80 -2.12 17.20
CA ARG A 547 5.67 -3.30 17.00
C ARG A 547 7.04 -3.16 17.68
N ALA A 548 7.66 -1.99 17.62
CA ALA A 548 8.95 -1.72 18.26
C ALA A 548 8.83 -1.83 19.79
N TYR A 549 7.79 -1.26 20.39
CA TYR A 549 7.51 -1.39 21.83
C TYR A 549 7.24 -2.85 22.24
N TYR A 550 6.47 -3.60 21.43
CA TYR A 550 6.24 -5.02 21.69
C TYR A 550 7.54 -5.84 21.60
N SER A 551 8.41 -5.53 20.64
CA SER A 551 9.69 -6.21 20.48
C SER A 551 10.70 -5.83 21.57
N LEU A 552 10.70 -4.57 22.04
CA LEU A 552 11.45 -4.13 23.21
C LEU A 552 11.03 -4.88 24.47
N ALA A 553 9.72 -5.04 24.68
CA ALA A 553 9.20 -5.87 25.76
C ALA A 553 9.77 -7.28 25.68
N ARG A 554 9.73 -7.93 24.51
CA ARG A 554 10.30 -9.27 24.34
C ARG A 554 11.80 -9.31 24.65
N CYS A 555 12.57 -8.30 24.26
CA CYS A 555 13.99 -8.19 24.60
C CYS A 555 14.21 -8.14 26.12
N TYR A 556 13.47 -7.28 26.83
CA TYR A 556 13.60 -7.16 28.29
C TYR A 556 13.13 -8.42 29.03
N GLN A 557 12.14 -9.13 28.50
CA GLN A 557 11.72 -10.42 29.03
C GLN A 557 12.81 -11.49 28.94
N LEU A 558 13.51 -11.57 27.81
CA LEU A 558 14.61 -12.52 27.65
C LEU A 558 15.77 -12.19 28.60
N LEU A 559 16.15 -10.90 28.68
CA LEU A 559 17.19 -10.46 29.62
C LEU A 559 16.79 -10.72 31.08
N SER A 560 15.52 -10.56 31.45
CA SER A 560 15.09 -10.78 32.84
C SER A 560 15.14 -12.25 33.25
N TYR A 561 14.98 -13.19 32.30
CA TYR A 561 15.13 -14.62 32.56
C TYR A 561 16.59 -15.07 32.71
N GLU A 562 17.52 -14.38 32.05
CA GLU A 562 18.95 -14.67 32.11
C GLU A 562 19.65 -13.96 33.28
N GLU A 563 19.04 -12.90 33.83
CA GLU A 563 19.59 -12.10 34.92
C GLU A 563 19.42 -12.79 36.29
N THR A 564 20.48 -12.72 37.11
CA THR A 564 20.53 -13.32 38.44
C THR A 564 20.50 -12.29 39.57
N ASP A 565 20.83 -11.03 39.27
CA ASP A 565 20.75 -9.91 40.20
C ASP A 565 19.31 -9.40 40.33
N THR A 566 18.75 -9.52 41.53
CA THR A 566 17.35 -9.16 41.81
C THR A 566 17.02 -7.68 41.57
N VAL A 567 17.98 -6.77 41.72
CA VAL A 567 17.78 -5.33 41.44
C VAL A 567 17.71 -5.10 39.94
N LYS A 568 18.57 -5.78 39.17
CA LYS A 568 18.56 -5.68 37.71
C LYS A 568 17.35 -6.38 37.09
N THR A 569 16.95 -7.53 37.64
CA THR A 569 15.70 -8.20 37.24
C THR A 569 14.51 -7.27 37.44
N ALA A 570 14.44 -6.54 38.56
CA ALA A 570 13.39 -5.56 38.82
C ALA A 570 13.40 -4.39 37.81
N GLU A 571 14.58 -3.89 37.45
CA GLU A 571 14.73 -2.85 36.42
C GLU A 571 14.25 -3.34 35.04
N LEU A 572 14.64 -4.57 34.67
CA LEU A 572 14.25 -5.21 33.40
C LEU A 572 12.75 -5.51 33.34
N GLU A 573 12.16 -6.06 34.41
CA GLU A 573 10.72 -6.28 34.52
C GLU A 573 9.94 -4.95 34.45
N GLY A 574 10.46 -3.88 35.06
CA GLY A 574 9.88 -2.54 34.93
C GLY A 574 9.88 -2.04 33.48
N LYS A 575 11.01 -2.18 32.76
CA LYS A 575 11.13 -1.81 31.34
C LYS A 575 10.24 -2.67 30.44
N LEU A 576 10.12 -3.96 30.72
CA LEU A 576 9.23 -4.89 30.03
C LEU A 576 7.77 -4.43 30.11
N VAL A 577 7.27 -4.17 31.33
CA VAL A 577 5.88 -3.75 31.55
C VAL A 577 5.61 -2.39 30.92
N ALA A 578 6.54 -1.44 31.08
CA ALA A 578 6.41 -0.11 30.45
C ALA A 578 6.35 -0.21 28.91
N SER A 579 7.17 -1.07 28.31
CA SER A 579 7.19 -1.27 26.86
C SER A 579 5.91 -1.96 26.36
N LEU A 580 5.41 -2.99 27.05
CA LEU A 580 4.12 -3.61 26.72
C LEU A 580 2.97 -2.61 26.84
N LYS A 581 2.93 -1.83 27.91
CA LYS A 581 1.91 -0.80 28.11
C LYS A 581 1.95 0.25 27.00
N ALA A 582 3.14 0.72 26.61
CA ALA A 582 3.29 1.64 25.49
C ALA A 582 2.77 1.02 24.17
N SER A 583 3.04 -0.27 23.92
CA SER A 583 2.48 -0.98 22.76
C SER A 583 0.95 -1.03 22.78
N VAL A 584 0.34 -1.27 23.94
CA VAL A 584 -1.12 -1.22 24.15
C VAL A 584 -1.67 0.18 23.90
N ASP A 585 -0.98 1.22 24.37
CA ASP A 585 -1.41 2.61 24.19
C ASP A 585 -1.41 3.05 22.72
N TRP A 586 -0.57 2.41 21.90
CA TRP A 586 -0.58 2.53 20.43
C TRP A 586 -1.56 1.55 19.73
N GLY A 587 -2.46 0.91 20.47
CA GLY A 587 -3.53 0.07 19.89
C GLY A 587 -3.11 -1.35 19.52
N ASN A 588 -2.09 -1.92 20.14
CA ASN A 588 -1.74 -3.33 19.92
C ASN A 588 -2.66 -4.27 20.71
N ASP A 589 -3.65 -4.85 20.02
CA ASP A 589 -4.61 -5.80 20.59
C ASP A 589 -3.98 -7.09 21.13
N VAL A 590 -2.81 -7.48 20.61
CA VAL A 590 -2.08 -8.67 21.07
C VAL A 590 -1.36 -8.40 22.40
N ALA A 591 -0.87 -7.17 22.61
CA ALA A 591 -0.09 -6.81 23.78
C ALA A 591 -0.95 -6.71 25.06
N LEU A 592 -2.23 -6.36 24.96
CA LEU A 592 -3.10 -6.15 26.12
C LEU A 592 -3.33 -7.46 26.91
N PRO A 593 -3.78 -8.57 26.29
CA PRO A 593 -3.89 -9.86 26.97
C PRO A 593 -2.60 -10.30 27.66
N GLU A 594 -1.45 -10.12 26.99
CA GLU A 594 -0.14 -10.48 27.54
C GLU A 594 0.24 -9.64 28.75
N LEU A 595 0.06 -8.32 28.68
CA LEU A 595 0.32 -7.39 29.78
C LEU A 595 -0.52 -7.75 31.01
N LEU A 596 -1.83 -7.97 30.83
CA LEU A 596 -2.74 -8.29 31.92
C LEU A 596 -2.30 -9.58 32.63
N ALA A 597 -1.96 -10.63 31.88
CA ALA A 597 -1.49 -11.90 32.43
C ALA A 597 -0.13 -11.77 33.14
N LEU A 598 0.83 -11.08 32.49
CA LEU A 598 2.21 -10.92 32.95
C LEU A 598 2.29 -10.27 34.33
N LEU A 599 1.47 -9.25 34.60
CA LEU A 599 1.50 -8.51 35.88
C LEU A 599 1.33 -9.40 37.12
N SER A 600 0.67 -10.56 36.98
CA SER A 600 0.51 -11.54 38.06
C SER A 600 1.66 -12.56 38.19
N GLU A 601 2.56 -12.59 37.21
CA GLU A 601 3.69 -13.53 37.10
C GLU A 601 5.06 -12.86 37.37
N LEU A 602 5.10 -11.53 37.53
CA LEU A 602 6.34 -10.81 37.83
C LEU A 602 6.94 -11.25 39.17
N HIS A 603 8.27 -11.29 39.23
CA HIS A 603 8.99 -11.54 40.47
C HIS A 603 8.99 -10.30 41.36
N THR A 604 8.93 -9.11 40.74
CA THR A 604 9.06 -7.82 41.41
C THR A 604 7.71 -7.23 41.77
N LEU A 605 7.34 -7.36 43.05
CA LEU A 605 6.05 -6.90 43.59
C LEU A 605 5.82 -5.39 43.41
N SER A 606 6.87 -4.57 43.50
CA SER A 606 6.75 -3.11 43.35
C SER A 606 6.30 -2.69 41.95
N VAL A 607 6.70 -3.44 40.91
CA VAL A 607 6.25 -3.19 39.53
C VAL A 607 4.77 -3.57 39.40
N THR A 608 4.36 -4.73 39.94
CA THR A 608 2.93 -5.12 39.98
C THR A 608 2.06 -4.07 40.66
N HIS A 609 2.54 -3.45 41.75
CA HIS A 609 1.79 -2.40 42.47
C HIS A 609 1.54 -1.15 41.62
N GLN A 610 2.50 -0.74 40.78
CA GLN A 610 2.36 0.44 39.93
C GLN A 610 1.23 0.31 38.90
N TYR A 611 0.88 -0.92 38.51
CA TYR A 611 -0.13 -1.21 37.48
C TYR A 611 -1.40 -1.87 38.04
N LEU A 612 -1.60 -1.84 39.36
CA LEU A 612 -2.77 -2.45 39.99
C LEU A 612 -4.08 -1.77 39.57
N ASP A 613 -4.08 -0.42 39.48
CA ASP A 613 -5.25 0.34 39.04
C ASP A 613 -5.64 0.03 37.59
N PHE A 614 -4.64 -0.16 36.72
CA PHE A 614 -4.84 -0.59 35.34
C PHE A 614 -5.54 -1.97 35.27
N LEU A 615 -5.08 -2.93 36.07
CA LEU A 615 -5.74 -4.24 36.17
C LEU A 615 -7.17 -4.13 36.72
N LEU A 616 -7.39 -3.29 37.75
CA LEU A 616 -8.71 -3.07 38.33
C LEU A 616 -9.68 -2.46 37.31
N GLU A 617 -9.24 -1.49 36.52
CA GLU A 617 -10.05 -0.89 35.47
C GLU A 617 -10.51 -1.94 34.45
N HIS A 618 -9.57 -2.75 33.91
CA HIS A 618 -9.91 -3.79 32.94
C HIS A 618 -10.74 -4.92 33.56
N GLY A 619 -10.48 -5.28 34.82
CA GLY A 619 -11.30 -6.23 35.57
C GLY A 619 -12.74 -5.74 35.74
N ASN A 620 -12.93 -4.46 36.06
CA ASN A 620 -14.26 -3.85 36.19
C ASN A 620 -15.00 -3.74 34.83
N LYS A 621 -14.28 -3.69 33.72
CA LYS A 621 -14.87 -3.76 32.36
C LYS A 621 -15.23 -5.19 31.92
N GLY A 622 -15.01 -6.20 32.76
CA GLY A 622 -15.34 -7.59 32.43
C GLY A 622 -14.19 -8.44 31.86
N SER A 623 -12.94 -7.94 31.88
CA SER A 623 -11.81 -8.71 31.34
C SER A 623 -11.46 -9.91 32.22
N ILE A 624 -11.69 -11.13 31.70
CA ILE A 624 -11.41 -12.40 32.38
C ILE A 624 -9.92 -12.51 32.77
N LEU A 625 -9.00 -12.09 31.89
CA LEU A 625 -7.56 -12.11 32.15
C LEU A 625 -7.15 -11.15 33.28
N ALA A 626 -7.76 -9.97 33.34
CA ALA A 626 -7.52 -9.04 34.44
C ALA A 626 -8.07 -9.60 35.78
N MET A 627 -9.27 -10.19 35.76
CA MET A 627 -9.89 -10.79 36.95
C MET A 627 -9.07 -11.95 37.52
N THR A 628 -8.61 -12.87 36.66
CA THR A 628 -7.76 -14.00 37.09
C THR A 628 -6.39 -13.53 37.59
N SER A 629 -5.82 -12.49 36.98
CA SER A 629 -4.56 -11.87 37.42
C SER A 629 -4.71 -11.17 38.78
N LEU A 630 -5.78 -10.40 38.99
CA LEU A 630 -6.13 -9.80 40.29
C LEU A 630 -6.33 -10.89 41.36
N ALA A 631 -7.01 -11.99 41.03
CA ALA A 631 -7.18 -13.11 41.95
C ALA A 631 -5.83 -13.67 42.41
N LYS A 632 -4.87 -13.86 41.49
CA LYS A 632 -3.51 -14.34 41.80
C LYS A 632 -2.70 -13.35 42.63
N ILE A 633 -2.76 -12.06 42.29
CA ILE A 633 -2.06 -10.98 42.99
C ILE A 633 -2.54 -10.87 44.43
N TYR A 634 -3.85 -10.77 44.66
CA TYR A 634 -4.41 -10.71 46.02
C TYR A 634 -4.21 -12.01 46.82
N PHE A 635 -3.98 -13.15 46.17
CA PHE A 635 -3.63 -14.41 46.83
C PHE A 635 -2.15 -14.51 47.20
N ASN A 636 -1.27 -13.66 46.65
CA ASN A 636 0.17 -13.79 46.79
C ASN A 636 0.63 -13.52 48.23
N ARG A 637 0.90 -14.59 48.99
CA ARG A 637 1.33 -14.50 50.40
C ARG A 637 2.71 -13.87 50.59
N LYS A 638 3.54 -13.79 49.54
CA LYS A 638 4.82 -13.09 49.60
C LYS A 638 4.63 -11.58 49.70
N ASP A 639 3.48 -11.09 49.23
CA ASP A 639 3.13 -9.68 49.24
C ASP A 639 2.24 -9.32 50.43
N LYS A 640 2.87 -9.03 51.56
CA LYS A 640 2.16 -8.72 52.80
C LYS A 640 1.38 -7.40 52.74
N HIS A 641 1.66 -6.52 51.77
CA HIS A 641 1.03 -5.22 51.67
C HIS A 641 -0.37 -5.29 51.08
N ILE A 642 -0.56 -6.09 50.03
CA ILE A 642 -1.83 -6.20 49.32
C ILE A 642 -2.52 -7.56 49.47
N TYR A 643 -1.87 -8.58 50.06
CA TYR A 643 -2.50 -9.88 50.26
C TYR A 643 -3.89 -9.77 50.92
N ASN A 644 -4.91 -10.23 50.20
CA ASN A 644 -6.29 -10.22 50.65
C ASN A 644 -7.08 -11.40 50.05
N TYR A 645 -7.22 -12.47 50.84
CA TYR A 645 -7.95 -13.66 50.40
C TYR A 645 -9.39 -13.37 49.96
N LYS A 646 -10.10 -12.45 50.64
CA LYS A 646 -11.51 -12.15 50.31
C LYS A 646 -11.61 -11.48 48.95
N LEU A 647 -10.75 -10.51 48.66
CA LEU A 647 -10.69 -9.86 47.35
C LEU A 647 -10.24 -10.84 46.26
N SER A 648 -9.24 -11.67 46.55
CA SER A 648 -8.79 -12.73 45.65
C SER A 648 -9.92 -13.68 45.27
N ALA A 649 -10.69 -14.19 46.26
CA ALA A 649 -11.84 -15.06 46.02
C ALA A 649 -12.98 -14.34 45.28
N ARG A 650 -13.20 -13.04 45.52
CA ARG A 650 -14.20 -12.24 44.82
C ARG A 650 -13.87 -12.08 43.33
N TRP A 651 -12.63 -11.74 42.99
CA TRP A 651 -12.19 -11.64 41.60
C TRP A 651 -12.23 -12.99 40.87
N MET A 652 -11.85 -14.08 41.53
CA MET A 652 -11.98 -15.43 40.97
C MET A 652 -13.44 -15.82 40.72
N TYR A 653 -14.35 -15.44 41.62
CA TYR A 653 -15.79 -15.66 41.44
C TYR A 653 -16.34 -14.92 40.23
N PHE A 654 -15.94 -13.67 40.01
CA PHE A 654 -16.34 -12.92 38.82
C PHE A 654 -15.87 -13.60 37.52
N ALA A 655 -14.61 -14.05 37.47
CA ALA A 655 -14.09 -14.76 36.30
C ALA A 655 -14.85 -16.07 36.01
N LEU A 656 -15.12 -16.89 37.04
CA LEU A 656 -15.89 -18.12 36.90
C LEU A 656 -17.35 -17.89 36.49
N ALA A 657 -17.94 -16.77 36.91
CA ALA A 657 -19.31 -16.44 36.55
C ALA A 657 -19.45 -16.00 35.08
N LEU A 658 -18.43 -15.31 34.55
CA LEU A 658 -18.41 -14.86 33.14
C LEU A 658 -17.94 -15.96 32.18
N ALA A 659 -17.01 -16.82 32.61
CA ALA A 659 -16.41 -17.86 31.78
C ALA A 659 -16.18 -19.17 32.57
N PRO A 660 -17.26 -19.91 32.90
CA PRO A 660 -17.18 -21.12 33.72
C PRO A 660 -16.41 -22.27 33.04
N ASP A 661 -16.45 -22.32 31.71
CA ASP A 661 -15.84 -23.39 30.90
C ASP A 661 -14.42 -23.03 30.41
N ASP A 662 -13.89 -21.86 30.78
CA ASP A 662 -12.54 -21.44 30.37
C ASP A 662 -11.46 -22.24 31.15
N GLU A 663 -10.55 -22.86 30.40
CA GLU A 663 -9.51 -23.74 30.94
C GLU A 663 -8.55 -23.00 31.89
N LYS A 664 -8.15 -21.77 31.54
CA LYS A 664 -7.22 -20.96 32.37
C LYS A 664 -7.90 -20.46 33.64
N VAL A 665 -9.17 -20.08 33.56
CA VAL A 665 -9.97 -19.71 34.74
C VAL A 665 -10.05 -20.90 35.70
N ASN A 666 -10.33 -22.08 35.19
CA ASN A 666 -10.38 -23.31 35.98
C ASN A 666 -9.01 -23.66 36.59
N GLU A 667 -7.93 -23.54 35.83
CA GLU A 667 -6.57 -23.75 36.33
C GLU A 667 -6.24 -22.85 37.53
N VAL A 668 -6.53 -21.56 37.44
CA VAL A 668 -6.30 -20.60 38.54
C VAL A 668 -7.19 -20.93 39.75
N PHE A 669 -8.46 -21.29 39.50
CA PHE A 669 -9.38 -21.70 40.55
C PHE A 669 -8.88 -22.93 41.31
N PHE A 670 -8.54 -24.02 40.60
CA PHE A 670 -8.10 -25.26 41.23
C PHE A 670 -6.74 -25.12 41.92
N SER A 671 -5.82 -24.33 41.35
CA SER A 671 -4.49 -24.13 41.95
C SER A 671 -4.52 -23.25 43.21
N ARG A 672 -5.41 -22.26 43.31
CA ARG A 672 -5.44 -21.27 44.42
C ARG A 672 -6.62 -21.40 45.37
N HIS A 673 -7.82 -21.67 44.86
CA HIS A 673 -9.08 -21.58 45.61
C HIS A 673 -9.81 -22.91 45.81
N ALA A 674 -9.42 -23.96 45.09
CA ALA A 674 -9.96 -25.31 45.25
C ALA A 674 -8.88 -26.41 45.41
N ARG A 675 -7.68 -26.03 45.87
CA ARG A 675 -6.54 -26.95 46.05
C ARG A 675 -6.81 -28.07 47.07
N ASN A 676 -7.67 -27.82 48.05
CA ASN A 676 -8.15 -28.83 49.01
C ASN A 676 -9.49 -28.42 49.62
N ARG A 677 -10.15 -29.37 50.29
CA ARG A 677 -11.49 -29.20 50.89
C ARG A 677 -11.62 -27.95 51.78
N TRP A 678 -10.61 -27.62 52.58
CA TRP A 678 -10.65 -26.46 53.47
C TRP A 678 -10.63 -25.13 52.71
N VAL A 679 -9.80 -25.03 51.66
CA VAL A 679 -9.73 -23.84 50.81
C VAL A 679 -11.02 -23.68 50.01
N THR A 680 -11.58 -24.78 49.49
CA THR A 680 -12.87 -24.77 48.80
C THR A 680 -14.01 -24.26 49.69
N HIS A 681 -14.12 -24.75 50.94
CA HIS A 681 -15.13 -24.25 51.88
C HIS A 681 -14.92 -22.76 52.20
N ARG A 682 -13.68 -22.33 52.37
CA ARG A 682 -13.35 -20.91 52.61
C ARG A 682 -13.69 -20.03 51.41
N TYR A 683 -13.48 -20.51 50.20
CA TYR A 683 -13.88 -19.84 48.96
C TYR A 683 -15.40 -19.68 48.90
N VAL A 684 -16.17 -20.77 49.03
CA VAL A 684 -17.64 -20.76 49.03
C VAL A 684 -18.19 -19.80 50.09
N TRP A 685 -17.63 -19.83 51.31
CA TRP A 685 -18.07 -18.90 52.35
C TRP A 685 -17.81 -17.44 52.00
N SER A 686 -16.66 -17.15 51.37
CA SER A 686 -16.24 -15.79 50.99
C SER A 686 -17.02 -15.21 49.81
N THR A 687 -17.61 -16.07 48.97
CA THR A 687 -18.34 -15.68 47.76
C THR A 687 -19.86 -15.81 47.89
N SER A 688 -20.36 -16.53 48.90
CA SER A 688 -21.79 -16.80 49.13
C SER A 688 -22.73 -15.58 49.22
N ARG A 689 -22.20 -14.37 49.40
CA ARG A 689 -22.96 -13.12 49.56
C ARG A 689 -22.78 -12.14 48.39
N ILE A 690 -22.05 -12.52 47.34
CA ILE A 690 -21.85 -11.68 46.17
C ILE A 690 -23.12 -11.73 45.32
N ALA A 691 -23.74 -10.57 45.07
CA ALA A 691 -24.94 -10.49 44.26
C ALA A 691 -24.60 -10.48 42.75
N VAL A 692 -25.53 -10.95 41.91
CA VAL A 692 -25.32 -11.05 40.46
C VAL A 692 -25.04 -9.68 39.81
N HIS A 693 -25.68 -8.61 40.31
CA HIS A 693 -25.43 -7.23 39.83
C HIS A 693 -24.07 -6.66 40.21
N GLU A 694 -23.31 -7.34 41.08
CA GLU A 694 -21.95 -6.95 41.42
C GLU A 694 -20.91 -7.53 40.43
N ILE A 695 -21.32 -8.39 39.50
CA ILE A 695 -20.43 -9.01 38.52
C ILE A 695 -20.11 -7.97 37.43
N PRO A 696 -18.84 -7.54 37.30
CA PRO A 696 -18.47 -6.54 36.31
C PRO A 696 -18.64 -7.06 34.87
N GLY A 697 -19.01 -6.19 33.92
CA GLY A 697 -19.09 -6.53 32.50
C GLY A 697 -20.37 -7.24 32.03
N GLN A 698 -21.35 -7.48 32.89
CA GLN A 698 -22.68 -7.90 32.44
C GLN A 698 -23.51 -6.66 32.02
N GLU A 699 -23.97 -6.61 30.76
CA GLU A 699 -25.05 -5.69 30.39
C GLU A 699 -26.32 -6.14 31.10
N HIS A 700 -26.70 -5.41 32.14
CA HIS A 700 -28.00 -5.62 32.77
C HIS A 700 -29.07 -5.08 31.82
N PRO A 701 -30.09 -5.89 31.44
CA PRO A 701 -31.21 -5.37 30.68
C PRO A 701 -31.83 -4.21 31.46
N ILE A 702 -31.91 -3.04 30.81
CA ILE A 702 -32.60 -1.88 31.34
C ILE A 702 -34.06 -2.32 31.55
N CYS A 703 -34.51 -2.30 32.81
CA CYS A 703 -35.91 -2.54 33.16
C CYS A 703 -36.82 -1.46 32.60
#